data_AF-A0A8I0BD39-F1
#
_entry.id   AF-A0A8I0BD39-F1
#
_cell.length_a   1.000
_cell.length_b   1.000
_cell.length_c   1.000
_cell.angle_alpha   90.00
_cell.angle_beta   90.00
_cell.angle_gamma   90.00
#
_symmetry.space_group_name_H-M   'P 1'
#
loop_
_entity.id
_entity.type
_entity.pdbx_description
1 polymer ?
#
loop_
_entity_poly.entity_id
_entity_poly.type
_entity_poly.pdbx_seq_one_letter_code
_entity_poly.pdbx_strand_id
1 'polypeptide(L)'
;MIPFFVVLLMFLPLRGGASEFVNLTPYPKTLKMGQGTLRLPQRFVVGGDALGDSIVGEINKFVADFNRAATGVEAVASPNGTGATLVLRLNADLKKTLGTEGYGLTITRDGITLESATRKGFYYGLVSIKKMLPACIMAGVKDAKVTTYTLPCLTITDSPRFKYRGFMLDVSRHFFSVAEVKRILDVMAAYKMNVFHFHLTDDQGWRWEVKQYPELTRVGSVAANTYITAMYHGAYWTNAQYGPYFYTQDELRDIVAYAADRHIEIVPEIDMPGHFVAAMASYPEYSCNPDAAPAVWTHGGVSSNVLNVANPQAVQFAKNILTELMDIFPSTTIHIGGDECPTGAWEHNAQCQAQYKKLGLNSYRQLQSHFIKAMDEHVRARGRKLAVWNEAITAAGSDLKIMEKTGATVYCWTGAANAAAKATQLKMPHVYTPQFGYYINRQPGQAPWEQSLPGNGSDDLKSVYNHVPFSNHYTLGIQGTFWTEHVGTDDVLEYLAFPRLMAVAEAGWTPQSLRNFDRFVERMRADTTMLNYNGYQYGRNYLRTTNVPEPPADNTPPAVMPEEGKTYIVRCAVEAFKGTALADNGNSAYPQHTADRRANIGWMVNLVHPYDATKRNLTLRLKNATTHRSIGAPASEALDRLGYPLSFGAAAELMLTYNPKHKDFTIAASGKNLFPVPHTSPALSGIISAGNKEGLGNAVRPQGAAWQLIPARIVTFVCQDTEGKALATLKEFTEKGTPLSAAPTFPGYVLKTPLPTEVSSTEDVTLALTYERAAYLIYRSCEDTRGGLLLRDTLSVPVGETLMVKAPKFDYYTPKDVPAEGVAVTPTADRHLKMTYETEAYSGVKAVAEPVGQLEDGHSFVIYDTAVNDPKRAGFRNVNPTTQQVMQGRLAQGEATPYFTWTLEKSGARWKVKNELLDKYLPEMVQSGRILLSNNAGLFNFTLNADKETWKVQGSNRQYWDGAEGFMTGWHTYGHPYRLHRYFVKPYFSVTVSAVSAGEGTILSQQVAIVPAGSAYTLVAPVVEGRELVSVEGPVEQLKSVSGHLTIRYVYGAPSAVEAVPLASAQHHAVYDLSGRRTTPSRPGLYIVNGVKVLVK
;
A
#
# COMPACT_ATOMS: atom_id res chain seq x y z
N MET A 1 82.82 -15.45 -44.31
CA MET A 1 83.11 -16.65 -43.50
C MET A 1 83.79 -16.22 -42.22
N ILE A 2 83.07 -16.02 -41.11
CA ILE A 2 83.62 -15.92 -39.74
C ILE A 2 82.57 -16.49 -38.77
N PRO A 3 82.96 -17.30 -37.76
CA PRO A 3 82.09 -18.27 -37.13
C PRO A 3 81.52 -17.84 -35.77
N PHE A 4 80.49 -18.60 -35.40
CA PHE A 4 79.77 -18.71 -34.12
C PHE A 4 80.65 -18.57 -32.86
N PHE A 5 80.16 -17.77 -31.90
CA PHE A 5 80.53 -17.88 -30.49
C PHE A 5 79.26 -17.95 -29.63
N VAL A 6 79.17 -19.04 -28.87
CA VAL A 6 78.11 -19.37 -27.90
C VAL A 6 78.53 -18.80 -26.54
N VAL A 7 77.64 -18.06 -25.87
CA VAL A 7 77.69 -17.85 -24.41
C VAL A 7 76.29 -18.07 -23.84
N LEU A 8 76.25 -19.02 -22.90
CA LEU A 8 75.12 -19.50 -22.13
C LEU A 8 74.95 -18.62 -20.88
N LEU A 9 73.78 -18.03 -20.66
CA LEU A 9 73.38 -17.45 -19.36
C LEU A 9 71.92 -17.78 -19.07
N MET A 10 71.72 -18.48 -17.96
CA MET A 10 70.45 -18.95 -17.42
C MET A 10 69.44 -17.80 -17.22
N PHE A 11 68.24 -17.93 -17.79
CA PHE A 11 67.05 -17.23 -17.31
C PHE A 11 66.09 -18.25 -16.69
N LEU A 12 66.03 -18.24 -15.35
CA LEU A 12 64.95 -18.88 -14.59
C LEU A 12 63.60 -18.30 -15.03
N PRO A 13 62.55 -19.12 -15.21
CA PRO A 13 61.20 -18.60 -15.38
C PRO A 13 60.75 -18.02 -14.04
N LEU A 14 60.56 -16.69 -14.01
CA LEU A 14 59.80 -16.00 -12.97
C LEU A 14 58.40 -16.64 -12.90
N ARG A 15 58.18 -17.52 -11.92
CA ARG A 15 56.84 -17.95 -11.51
C ARG A 15 56.11 -16.73 -10.96
N GLY A 16 55.33 -16.07 -11.79
CA GLY A 16 54.31 -15.13 -11.32
C GLY A 16 53.35 -15.89 -10.42
N GLY A 17 53.38 -15.61 -9.12
CA GLY A 17 52.44 -16.19 -8.16
C GLY A 17 51.03 -15.69 -8.46
N ALA A 18 50.13 -16.59 -8.83
CA ALA A 18 48.70 -16.32 -8.79
C ALA A 18 48.34 -16.00 -7.33
N SER A 19 47.79 -14.81 -7.06
CA SER A 19 47.29 -14.52 -5.71
C SER A 19 46.10 -15.41 -5.44
N GLU A 20 46.15 -16.19 -4.36
CA GLU A 20 45.05 -17.05 -3.91
C GLU A 20 43.79 -16.19 -3.65
N PHE A 21 42.67 -16.54 -4.30
CA PHE A 21 41.41 -15.77 -4.22
C PHE A 21 40.77 -15.90 -2.83
N VAL A 22 40.38 -14.77 -2.23
CA VAL A 22 39.65 -14.72 -0.95
C VAL A 22 38.35 -13.93 -1.13
N ASN A 23 37.21 -14.59 -0.89
CA ASN A 23 35.90 -13.97 -1.04
C ASN A 23 35.54 -13.06 0.14
N LEU A 24 36.09 -11.84 0.16
CA LEU A 24 35.81 -10.82 1.17
C LEU A 24 35.34 -9.52 0.55
N THR A 25 34.04 -9.24 0.70
CA THR A 25 33.43 -7.96 0.32
C THR A 25 32.73 -7.36 1.55
N PRO A 26 33.00 -6.10 1.92
CA PRO A 26 34.03 -5.21 1.35
C PRO A 26 35.46 -5.73 1.49
N TYR A 27 36.35 -5.33 0.57
CA TYR A 27 37.76 -5.68 0.64
C TYR A 27 38.45 -5.00 1.84
N PRO A 28 39.21 -5.75 2.66
CA PRO A 28 39.80 -5.20 3.89
C PRO A 28 40.92 -4.18 3.61
N LYS A 29 41.14 -3.27 4.57
CA LYS A 29 42.21 -2.25 4.51
C LYS A 29 43.61 -2.85 4.35
N THR A 30 43.89 -3.99 4.96
CA THR A 30 45.12 -4.75 4.77
C THR A 30 44.82 -6.24 4.87
N LEU A 31 45.29 -7.02 3.90
CA LEU A 31 45.22 -8.48 3.87
C LEU A 31 46.57 -9.02 3.39
N LYS A 32 47.15 -9.93 4.16
CA LYS A 32 48.38 -10.65 3.81
C LYS A 32 48.12 -12.14 3.88
N MET A 33 48.36 -12.85 2.78
CA MET A 33 48.23 -14.31 2.75
C MET A 33 49.38 -14.96 3.53
N GLY A 34 49.03 -15.95 4.34
CA GLY A 34 49.95 -16.93 4.93
C GLY A 34 50.01 -18.20 4.09
N GLN A 35 50.73 -19.22 4.55
CA GLN A 35 50.87 -20.49 3.83
C GLN A 35 49.93 -21.58 4.33
N GLY A 36 49.02 -22.02 3.46
CA GLY A 36 48.12 -23.16 3.68
C GLY A 36 46.76 -22.77 4.24
N THR A 37 46.01 -23.77 4.69
CA THR A 37 44.62 -23.62 5.16
C THR A 37 44.44 -24.21 6.55
N LEU A 38 43.59 -23.59 7.36
CA LEU A 38 43.07 -24.14 8.61
C LEU A 38 41.80 -24.94 8.28
N ARG A 39 41.77 -26.23 8.62
CA ARG A 39 40.55 -27.04 8.60
C ARG A 39 39.94 -27.01 9.99
N LEU A 40 38.68 -26.56 10.11
CA LEU A 40 37.98 -26.59 11.38
C LEU A 40 37.75 -28.05 11.81
N PRO A 41 38.04 -28.43 13.08
CA PRO A 41 37.76 -29.76 13.57
C PRO A 41 36.24 -29.99 13.67
N GLN A 42 35.81 -31.27 13.76
CA GLN A 42 34.39 -31.64 13.88
C GLN A 42 33.68 -30.94 15.05
N ARG A 43 34.43 -30.62 16.10
CA ARG A 43 33.97 -29.77 17.20
C ARG A 43 35.06 -28.76 17.51
N PHE A 44 34.74 -27.46 17.46
CA PHE A 44 35.69 -26.39 17.75
C PHE A 44 35.13 -25.41 18.77
N VAL A 45 36.02 -24.84 19.58
CA VAL A 45 35.65 -23.93 20.67
C VAL A 45 35.91 -22.48 20.26
N VAL A 46 34.97 -21.60 20.58
CA VAL A 46 35.03 -20.15 20.40
C VAL A 46 34.99 -19.49 21.78
N GLY A 47 36.01 -18.71 22.13
CA GLY A 47 36.12 -18.14 23.48
C GLY A 47 37.18 -17.04 23.58
N GLY A 48 37.36 -16.50 24.78
CA GLY A 48 38.41 -15.52 25.05
C GLY A 48 38.41 -15.09 26.52
N ASP A 49 39.57 -14.68 27.01
CA ASP A 49 39.74 -14.32 28.42
C ASP A 49 39.32 -12.87 28.69
N ALA A 50 38.75 -12.62 29.88
CA ALA A 50 38.36 -11.29 30.36
C ALA A 50 37.43 -10.51 29.41
N LEU A 51 36.51 -11.20 28.73
CA LEU A 51 35.50 -10.58 27.88
C LEU A 51 34.27 -10.17 28.71
N GLY A 52 33.72 -8.98 28.45
CA GLY A 52 32.45 -8.55 29.05
C GLY A 52 31.23 -9.20 28.37
N ASP A 53 30.08 -9.23 29.06
CA ASP A 53 28.85 -9.92 28.63
C ASP A 53 28.42 -9.59 27.19
N SER A 54 28.58 -8.33 26.78
CA SER A 54 28.19 -7.88 25.44
C SER A 54 29.05 -8.49 24.32
N ILE A 55 30.31 -8.86 24.58
CA ILE A 55 31.20 -9.55 23.64
C ILE A 55 30.93 -11.07 23.68
N VAL A 56 30.67 -11.62 24.87
CA VAL A 56 30.22 -13.02 25.02
C VAL A 56 28.92 -13.25 24.25
N GLY A 57 28.02 -12.26 24.23
CA GLY A 57 26.82 -12.27 23.38
C GLY A 57 27.13 -12.44 21.88
N GLU A 58 28.19 -11.82 21.36
CA GLU A 58 28.61 -11.99 19.96
C GLU A 58 29.14 -13.41 19.68
N ILE A 59 29.87 -14.00 20.64
CA ILE A 59 30.32 -15.40 20.56
C ILE A 59 29.12 -16.34 20.46
N ASN A 60 28.13 -16.16 21.35
CA ASN A 60 26.93 -17.00 21.36
C ASN A 60 26.14 -16.89 20.05
N LYS A 61 26.00 -15.67 19.52
CA LYS A 61 25.36 -15.43 18.21
C LYS A 61 26.11 -16.11 17.07
N PHE A 62 27.43 -15.96 17.02
CA PHE A 62 28.26 -16.61 16.00
C PHE A 62 28.13 -18.14 16.05
N VAL A 63 28.20 -18.73 17.25
CA VAL A 63 28.04 -20.18 17.46
C VAL A 63 26.66 -20.66 17.02
N ALA A 64 25.59 -19.94 17.41
CA ALA A 64 24.22 -20.28 17.02
C ALA A 64 24.02 -20.20 15.49
N ASP A 65 24.54 -19.14 14.86
CA ASP A 65 24.50 -18.98 13.41
C ASP A 65 25.26 -20.07 12.67
N PHE A 66 26.48 -20.37 13.13
CA PHE A 66 27.30 -21.42 12.53
C PHE A 66 26.62 -22.77 12.63
N ASN A 67 26.15 -23.17 13.83
CA ASN A 67 25.51 -24.47 14.05
C ASN A 67 24.16 -24.61 13.33
N ARG A 68 23.46 -23.50 13.07
CA ARG A 68 22.25 -23.49 12.25
C ARG A 68 22.54 -23.85 10.80
N ALA A 69 23.69 -23.45 10.26
CA ALA A 69 24.04 -23.62 8.85
C ALA A 69 25.03 -24.78 8.56
N ALA A 70 25.80 -25.22 9.56
CA ALA A 70 26.81 -26.24 9.38
C ALA A 70 26.23 -27.68 9.39
N THR A 71 26.90 -28.57 8.65
CA THR A 71 26.61 -30.01 8.60
C THR A 71 27.84 -30.78 9.09
N GLY A 72 27.68 -31.60 10.13
CA GLY A 72 28.76 -32.46 10.64
C GLY A 72 29.91 -31.75 11.36
N VAL A 73 29.78 -30.44 11.60
CA VAL A 73 30.71 -29.64 12.42
C VAL A 73 29.92 -28.82 13.43
N GLU A 74 30.39 -28.78 14.68
CA GLU A 74 29.78 -28.05 15.79
C GLU A 74 30.75 -27.01 16.37
N ALA A 75 30.28 -25.77 16.48
CA ALA A 75 30.91 -24.71 17.25
C ALA A 75 30.38 -24.72 18.69
N VAL A 76 31.23 -24.49 19.68
CA VAL A 76 30.83 -24.38 21.09
C VAL A 76 31.40 -23.10 21.71
N ALA A 77 30.55 -22.34 22.40
CA ALA A 77 30.97 -21.15 23.13
C ALA A 77 31.67 -21.54 24.44
N SER A 78 32.78 -20.88 24.76
CA SER A 78 33.46 -20.97 26.05
C SER A 78 33.69 -19.57 26.63
N PRO A 79 33.49 -19.36 27.94
CA PRO A 79 33.79 -18.09 28.61
C PRO A 79 35.30 -17.84 28.77
N ASN A 80 36.17 -18.81 28.47
CA ASN A 80 37.62 -18.69 28.52
C ASN A 80 38.27 -19.06 27.17
N GLY A 81 39.51 -18.61 26.96
CA GLY A 81 40.26 -18.84 25.72
C GLY A 81 41.01 -20.18 25.67
N THR A 82 41.06 -20.95 26.77
CA THR A 82 41.89 -22.16 26.86
C THR A 82 41.36 -23.26 25.92
N GLY A 83 42.21 -23.70 24.98
CA GLY A 83 41.84 -24.72 23.98
C GLY A 83 40.89 -24.24 22.89
N ALA A 84 40.58 -22.94 22.82
CA ALA A 84 39.73 -22.37 21.78
C ALA A 84 40.43 -22.34 20.42
N THR A 85 39.73 -22.80 19.38
CA THR A 85 40.17 -22.71 17.98
C THR A 85 40.00 -21.28 17.45
N LEU A 86 38.98 -20.56 17.92
CA LEU A 86 38.77 -19.14 17.66
C LEU A 86 38.84 -18.36 18.99
N VAL A 87 39.93 -17.62 19.17
CA VAL A 87 40.19 -16.81 20.36
C VAL A 87 39.86 -15.35 20.08
N LEU A 88 38.95 -14.76 20.85
CA LEU A 88 38.69 -13.32 20.88
C LEU A 88 39.56 -12.66 21.95
N ARG A 89 40.32 -11.62 21.60
CA ARG A 89 41.15 -10.87 22.54
C ARG A 89 40.78 -9.39 22.56
N LEU A 90 40.36 -8.91 23.73
CA LEU A 90 40.08 -7.49 23.92
C LEU A 90 41.40 -6.71 23.98
N ASN A 91 41.63 -5.84 23.00
CA ASN A 91 42.82 -5.02 22.89
C ASN A 91 42.43 -3.55 22.78
N ALA A 92 42.42 -2.84 23.92
CA ALA A 92 41.95 -1.46 24.00
C ALA A 92 42.81 -0.47 23.18
N ASP A 93 44.09 -0.77 22.96
CA ASP A 93 44.99 0.11 22.20
C ASP A 93 44.64 0.18 20.72
N LEU A 94 43.98 -0.85 20.17
CA LEU A 94 43.47 -0.83 18.80
C LEU A 94 42.45 0.28 18.55
N LYS A 95 41.81 0.84 19.59
CA LYS A 95 40.90 1.98 19.42
C LYS A 95 41.61 3.21 18.86
N LYS A 96 42.89 3.42 19.20
CA LYS A 96 43.69 4.58 18.75
C LYS A 96 44.05 4.48 17.26
N THR A 97 44.28 3.27 16.77
CA THR A 97 44.79 3.01 15.42
C THR A 97 43.70 2.58 14.42
N LEU A 98 42.67 1.87 14.88
CA LEU A 98 41.61 1.28 14.06
C LEU A 98 40.19 1.79 14.42
N GLY A 99 40.07 2.65 15.43
CA GLY A 99 38.78 3.24 15.83
C GLY A 99 37.86 2.26 16.57
N THR A 100 36.57 2.55 16.57
CA THR A 100 35.56 1.79 17.33
C THR A 100 34.97 0.60 16.58
N GLU A 101 35.25 0.44 15.30
CA GLU A 101 34.70 -0.62 14.44
C GLU A 101 35.80 -1.52 13.83
N GLY A 102 37.06 -1.26 14.16
CA GLY A 102 38.19 -1.97 13.58
C GLY A 102 38.57 -3.26 14.31
N TYR A 103 39.25 -4.16 13.61
CA TYR A 103 39.70 -5.45 14.12
C TYR A 103 41.01 -5.92 13.47
N GLY A 104 41.75 -6.75 14.19
CA GLY A 104 42.85 -7.57 13.68
C GLY A 104 42.42 -9.03 13.65
N LEU A 105 42.68 -9.74 12.56
CA LEU A 105 42.34 -11.16 12.41
C LEU A 105 43.55 -11.93 11.90
N THR A 106 43.99 -12.93 12.64
CA THR A 106 45.09 -13.82 12.27
C THR A 106 44.58 -15.25 12.22
N ILE A 107 44.78 -15.91 11.08
CA ILE A 107 44.43 -17.32 10.85
C ILE A 107 45.73 -18.06 10.55
N THR A 108 46.04 -19.06 11.36
CA THR A 108 47.16 -19.98 11.19
C THR A 108 46.64 -21.41 11.14
N ARG A 109 47.53 -22.38 10.90
CA ARG A 109 47.16 -23.80 10.94
C ARG A 109 46.74 -24.28 12.34
N ASP A 110 47.15 -23.57 13.38
CA ASP A 110 46.89 -23.94 14.77
C ASP A 110 45.62 -23.29 15.34
N GLY A 111 45.08 -22.26 14.66
CA GLY A 111 43.85 -21.59 15.08
C GLY A 111 43.70 -20.16 14.57
N ILE A 112 42.69 -19.49 15.13
CA ILE A 112 42.23 -18.15 14.74
C ILE A 112 42.32 -17.23 15.97
N THR A 113 42.92 -16.05 15.80
CA THR A 113 42.88 -14.97 16.79
C THR A 113 42.17 -13.76 16.17
N LEU A 114 41.13 -13.28 16.84
CA LEU A 114 40.41 -12.05 16.50
C LEU A 114 40.62 -11.04 17.62
N GLU A 115 41.18 -9.88 17.30
CA GLU A 115 41.46 -8.80 18.25
C GLU A 115 40.63 -7.56 17.90
N SER A 116 40.03 -6.94 18.91
CA SER A 116 39.37 -5.65 18.75
C SER A 116 39.30 -4.89 20.07
N ALA A 117 39.12 -3.58 19.98
CA ALA A 117 38.89 -2.72 21.15
C ALA A 117 37.42 -2.67 21.59
N THR A 118 36.48 -3.11 20.74
CA THR A 118 35.04 -2.98 21.02
C THR A 118 34.24 -4.19 20.52
N ARG A 119 33.02 -4.33 21.03
CA ARG A 119 32.01 -5.27 20.54
C ARG A 119 31.75 -5.15 19.03
N LYS A 120 31.66 -3.93 18.48
CA LYS A 120 31.39 -3.70 17.05
C LYS A 120 32.53 -4.21 16.16
N GLY A 121 33.78 -4.02 16.57
CA GLY A 121 34.91 -4.54 15.81
C GLY A 121 34.97 -6.07 15.85
N PHE A 122 34.66 -6.72 16.99
CA PHE A 122 34.49 -8.18 17.03
C PHE A 122 33.39 -8.66 16.08
N TYR A 123 32.22 -8.02 16.08
CA TYR A 123 31.13 -8.35 15.16
C TYR A 123 31.58 -8.32 13.69
N TYR A 124 32.25 -7.25 13.25
CA TYR A 124 32.74 -7.17 11.86
C TYR A 124 33.84 -8.17 11.52
N GLY A 125 34.70 -8.52 12.48
CA GLY A 125 35.67 -9.59 12.33
C GLY A 125 35.02 -10.96 12.16
N LEU A 126 33.99 -11.27 12.95
CA LEU A 126 33.19 -12.49 12.83
C LEU A 126 32.44 -12.55 11.50
N VAL A 127 31.91 -11.42 11.00
CA VAL A 127 31.33 -11.32 9.65
C VAL A 127 32.37 -11.69 8.57
N SER A 128 33.61 -11.20 8.69
CA SER A 128 34.69 -11.57 7.75
C SER A 128 35.02 -13.07 7.81
N ILE A 129 35.03 -13.68 9.00
CA ILE A 129 35.22 -15.13 9.15
C ILE A 129 34.07 -15.90 8.44
N LYS A 130 32.81 -15.52 8.68
CA LYS A 130 31.65 -16.15 8.02
C LYS A 130 31.69 -16.02 6.49
N LYS A 131 32.13 -14.88 5.96
CA LYS A 131 32.28 -14.64 4.51
C LYS A 131 33.36 -15.49 3.84
N MET A 132 34.43 -15.84 4.57
CA MET A 132 35.49 -16.72 4.07
C MET A 132 35.15 -18.21 4.12
N LEU A 133 34.19 -18.60 4.98
CA LEU A 133 33.66 -19.95 5.05
C LEU A 133 32.74 -20.25 3.84
N PRO A 134 32.35 -21.52 3.61
CA PRO A 134 31.36 -21.86 2.59
C PRO A 134 30.10 -20.98 2.67
N ALA A 135 29.59 -20.56 1.51
CA ALA A 135 28.52 -19.55 1.39
C ALA A 135 27.25 -19.85 2.22
N CYS A 136 26.97 -21.13 2.49
CA CYS A 136 25.87 -21.59 3.32
C CYS A 136 25.93 -21.05 4.76
N ILE A 137 27.14 -20.86 5.33
CA ILE A 137 27.35 -20.29 6.67
C ILE A 137 26.90 -18.83 6.75
N MET A 138 27.23 -18.04 5.73
CA MET A 138 26.79 -16.65 5.69
C MET A 138 25.30 -16.54 5.36
N ALA A 139 24.79 -17.39 4.47
CA ALA A 139 23.37 -17.46 4.12
C ALA A 139 22.48 -17.95 5.29
N GLY A 140 23.05 -18.69 6.24
CA GLY A 140 22.31 -19.25 7.38
C GLY A 140 21.50 -20.51 7.03
N VAL A 141 21.85 -21.18 5.93
CA VAL A 141 21.12 -22.34 5.36
C VAL A 141 22.00 -23.58 5.44
N LYS A 142 21.45 -24.75 5.77
CA LYS A 142 22.20 -26.01 5.74
C LYS A 142 22.38 -26.52 4.30
N ASP A 143 23.60 -26.96 3.99
CA ASP A 143 23.89 -27.70 2.77
C ASP A 143 24.56 -29.03 3.12
N ALA A 144 23.91 -30.14 2.75
CA ALA A 144 24.43 -31.49 3.01
C ALA A 144 25.66 -31.84 2.17
N LYS A 145 25.91 -31.12 1.07
CA LYS A 145 27.09 -31.31 0.21
C LYS A 145 28.35 -30.69 0.81
N VAL A 146 28.20 -29.76 1.74
CA VAL A 146 29.33 -29.12 2.44
C VAL A 146 29.67 -29.94 3.67
N THR A 147 30.76 -30.70 3.59
CA THR A 147 31.25 -31.57 4.68
C THR A 147 32.60 -31.13 5.24
N THR A 148 33.19 -30.07 4.67
CA THR A 148 34.47 -29.52 5.10
C THR A 148 34.41 -28.01 5.21
N TYR A 149 34.99 -27.47 6.28
CA TYR A 149 35.02 -26.05 6.58
C TYR A 149 36.48 -25.63 6.72
N THR A 150 36.96 -24.85 5.77
CA THR A 150 38.35 -24.42 5.71
C THR A 150 38.44 -22.91 5.64
N LEU A 151 39.52 -22.36 6.19
CA LEU A 151 39.87 -20.96 6.13
C LEU A 151 41.30 -20.82 5.60
N PRO A 152 41.59 -19.87 4.70
CA PRO A 152 42.97 -19.58 4.31
C PRO A 152 43.75 -19.06 5.51
N CYS A 153 45.03 -19.45 5.65
CA CYS A 153 45.92 -18.81 6.61
C CYS A 153 46.21 -17.39 6.13
N LEU A 154 45.96 -16.38 6.97
CA LEU A 154 46.16 -14.98 6.60
C LEU A 154 46.23 -14.07 7.82
N THR A 155 46.60 -12.81 7.59
CA THR A 155 46.48 -11.72 8.56
C THR A 155 45.73 -10.56 7.92
N ILE A 156 44.69 -10.09 8.61
CA ILE A 156 43.87 -8.94 8.24
C ILE A 156 43.99 -7.88 9.34
N THR A 157 44.12 -6.63 8.92
CA THR A 157 43.95 -5.45 9.78
C THR A 157 42.97 -4.53 9.08
N ASP A 158 41.82 -4.29 9.69
CA ASP A 158 40.68 -3.73 8.98
C ASP A 158 39.88 -2.73 9.83
N SER A 159 39.31 -1.75 9.15
CA SER A 159 38.53 -0.66 9.73
C SER A 159 37.77 0.06 8.61
N PRO A 160 36.54 0.52 8.83
CA PRO A 160 35.77 1.20 7.80
C PRO A 160 36.39 2.54 7.40
N ARG A 161 36.27 2.92 6.12
CA ARG A 161 36.62 4.25 5.61
C ARG A 161 35.71 5.34 6.18
N PHE A 162 34.40 5.07 6.28
CA PHE A 162 33.40 6.00 6.79
C PHE A 162 32.64 5.43 7.98
N LYS A 163 32.28 6.30 8.94
CA LYS A 163 31.51 5.91 10.13
C LYS A 163 30.04 5.63 9.80
N TYR A 164 29.49 6.29 8.80
CA TYR A 164 28.13 6.10 8.30
C TYR A 164 28.15 5.33 6.97
N ARG A 165 27.51 4.17 6.91
CA ARG A 165 27.41 3.31 5.72
C ARG A 165 25.95 2.91 5.55
N GLY A 166 25.22 3.76 4.81
CA GLY A 166 23.77 3.80 4.82
C GLY A 166 23.10 3.13 3.63
N PHE A 167 21.91 2.59 3.85
CA PHE A 167 20.92 2.28 2.82
C PHE A 167 19.61 2.96 3.18
N MET A 168 19.04 3.74 2.26
CA MET A 168 17.69 4.28 2.41
C MET A 168 16.71 3.46 1.58
N LEU A 169 15.61 3.04 2.21
CA LEU A 169 14.47 2.42 1.53
C LEU A 169 13.22 3.28 1.72
N ASP A 170 12.63 3.67 0.59
CA ASP A 170 11.30 4.26 0.50
C ASP A 170 10.25 3.15 0.64
N VAL A 171 9.52 3.17 1.74
CA VAL A 171 8.36 2.29 1.95
C VAL A 171 7.04 3.05 1.85
N SER A 172 7.11 4.37 1.64
CA SER A 172 5.96 5.24 1.51
C SER A 172 5.28 5.07 0.17
N ARG A 173 6.02 5.20 -0.94
CA ARG A 173 5.48 5.07 -2.29
C ARG A 173 4.96 3.66 -2.52
N HIS A 174 5.74 2.65 -2.14
CA HIS A 174 5.31 1.26 -2.07
C HIS A 174 5.77 0.59 -0.78
N PHE A 175 4.83 -0.06 -0.10
CA PHE A 175 5.05 -0.76 1.16
C PHE A 175 5.77 -2.10 0.97
N PHE A 176 6.73 -2.38 1.84
CA PHE A 176 7.41 -3.68 1.94
C PHE A 176 7.15 -4.32 3.29
N SER A 177 6.91 -5.62 3.32
CA SER A 177 6.60 -6.33 4.56
C SER A 177 7.76 -6.28 5.57
N VAL A 178 7.46 -6.52 6.85
CA VAL A 178 8.49 -6.68 7.91
C VAL A 178 9.53 -7.73 7.52
N ALA A 179 9.09 -8.84 6.92
CA ALA A 179 9.98 -9.90 6.47
C ALA A 179 10.94 -9.42 5.38
N GLU A 180 10.47 -8.63 4.43
CA GLU A 180 11.31 -8.10 3.35
C GLU A 180 12.30 -7.05 3.88
N VAL A 181 11.87 -6.15 4.76
CA VAL A 181 12.79 -5.20 5.43
C VAL A 181 13.90 -5.95 6.18
N LYS A 182 13.57 -7.06 6.87
CA LYS A 182 14.56 -7.91 7.53
C LYS A 182 15.52 -8.59 6.55
N ARG A 183 15.04 -9.03 5.38
CA ARG A 183 15.88 -9.60 4.31
C ARG A 183 16.88 -8.59 3.77
N ILE A 184 16.50 -7.33 3.63
CA ILE A 184 17.42 -6.23 3.27
C ILE A 184 18.47 -6.01 4.37
N LEU A 185 18.06 -5.98 5.64
CA LEU A 185 18.96 -5.82 6.79
C LEU A 185 19.99 -6.95 6.88
N ASP A 186 19.62 -8.18 6.51
CA ASP A 186 20.56 -9.31 6.42
C ASP A 186 21.64 -9.09 5.36
N VAL A 187 21.27 -8.57 4.19
CA VAL A 187 22.25 -8.19 3.15
C VAL A 187 23.14 -7.04 3.65
N MET A 188 22.56 -5.98 4.22
CA MET A 188 23.33 -4.88 4.80
C MET A 188 24.37 -5.36 5.82
N ALA A 189 23.97 -6.24 6.74
CA ALA A 189 24.85 -6.85 7.73
C ALA A 189 25.98 -7.65 7.07
N ALA A 190 25.67 -8.41 6.02
CA ALA A 190 26.65 -9.21 5.30
C ALA A 190 27.74 -8.40 4.61
N TYR A 191 27.43 -7.15 4.27
CA TYR A 191 28.36 -6.20 3.63
C TYR A 191 28.82 -5.08 4.58
N LYS A 192 28.65 -5.27 5.90
CA LYS A 192 29.14 -4.38 6.96
C LYS A 192 28.57 -2.94 6.92
N MET A 193 27.38 -2.77 6.36
CA MET A 193 26.62 -1.52 6.46
C MET A 193 26.06 -1.37 7.87
N ASN A 194 25.83 -0.14 8.33
CA ASN A 194 25.50 0.13 9.73
C ASN A 194 24.39 1.15 9.96
N VAL A 195 23.81 1.73 8.91
CA VAL A 195 22.64 2.60 9.04
C VAL A 195 21.59 2.24 8.01
N PHE A 196 20.35 2.02 8.46
CA PHE A 196 19.17 1.90 7.63
C PHE A 196 18.34 3.17 7.77
N HIS A 197 18.23 3.95 6.71
CA HIS A 197 17.42 5.15 6.66
C HIS A 197 16.03 4.77 6.17
N PHE A 198 15.03 4.91 7.04
CA PHE A 198 13.70 4.37 6.84
C PHE A 198 12.72 5.48 6.48
N HIS A 199 12.44 5.66 5.19
CA HIS A 199 11.52 6.68 4.69
C HIS A 199 10.07 6.21 4.77
N LEU A 200 9.39 6.63 5.84
CA LEU A 200 8.10 6.07 6.29
C LEU A 200 6.87 6.82 5.79
N THR A 201 7.03 8.05 5.27
CA THR A 201 5.89 8.93 4.97
C THR A 201 6.17 9.80 3.77
N ASP A 202 5.18 9.94 2.88
CA ASP A 202 5.22 10.81 1.71
C ASP A 202 3.79 11.14 1.24
N ASP A 203 3.64 11.73 0.06
CA ASP A 203 2.35 12.12 -0.51
C ASP A 203 1.43 10.94 -0.85
N GLN A 204 2.01 9.80 -1.22
CA GLN A 204 1.31 8.58 -1.65
C GLN A 204 1.02 7.61 -0.50
N GLY A 205 1.53 7.88 0.71
CA GLY A 205 1.44 6.92 1.79
C GLY A 205 1.92 7.40 3.14
N TRP A 206 1.19 7.00 4.18
CA TRP A 206 1.63 7.07 5.56
C TRP A 206 1.77 5.64 6.12
N ARG A 207 2.98 5.26 6.55
CA ARG A 207 3.32 3.83 6.77
C ARG A 207 3.57 3.44 8.21
N TRP A 208 3.21 4.26 9.19
CA TRP A 208 3.37 3.85 10.58
C TRP A 208 2.25 4.34 11.51
N GLU A 209 2.00 3.57 12.56
CA GLU A 209 0.96 3.90 13.53
C GLU A 209 1.39 5.03 14.49
N VAL A 210 0.61 6.13 14.48
CA VAL A 210 0.67 7.18 15.50
C VAL A 210 -0.60 7.08 16.33
N LYS A 211 -0.50 6.67 17.59
CA LYS A 211 -1.67 6.35 18.43
C LYS A 211 -2.52 7.58 18.68
N GLN A 212 -1.89 8.75 18.82
CA GLN A 212 -2.59 10.02 18.99
C GLN A 212 -3.36 10.44 17.73
N TYR A 213 -2.96 9.96 16.55
CA TYR A 213 -3.50 10.38 15.25
C TYR A 213 -3.87 9.18 14.37
N PRO A 214 -4.90 8.41 14.73
CA PRO A 214 -5.23 7.14 14.07
C PRO A 214 -5.67 7.30 12.61
N GLU A 215 -6.14 8.49 12.20
CA GLU A 215 -6.53 8.71 10.81
C GLU A 215 -5.32 8.68 9.87
N LEU A 216 -4.09 8.90 10.36
CA LEU A 216 -2.87 8.79 9.57
C LEU A 216 -2.73 7.41 8.93
N THR A 217 -3.12 6.33 9.63
CA THR A 217 -3.12 4.98 9.06
C THR A 217 -4.48 4.59 8.50
N ARG A 218 -5.61 5.07 9.05
CA ARG A 218 -6.95 4.75 8.51
C ARG A 218 -7.19 5.36 7.12
N VAL A 219 -6.68 6.56 6.88
CA VAL A 219 -6.82 7.31 5.62
C VAL A 219 -5.48 7.36 4.89
N GLY A 220 -4.43 7.88 5.52
CA GLY A 220 -3.14 8.15 4.88
C GLY A 220 -2.40 6.90 4.37
N SER A 221 -2.73 5.70 4.87
CA SER A 221 -2.12 4.45 4.37
C SER A 221 -2.81 3.87 3.12
N VAL A 222 -3.89 4.50 2.65
CA VAL A 222 -4.76 4.02 1.57
C VAL A 222 -4.73 4.98 0.38
N ALA A 223 -4.29 4.50 -0.77
CA ALA A 223 -4.39 5.22 -2.03
C ALA A 223 -5.47 4.58 -2.93
N ALA A 224 -6.20 5.40 -3.69
CA ALA A 224 -7.31 4.90 -4.54
C ALA A 224 -6.83 4.06 -5.74
N ASN A 225 -5.55 4.20 -6.11
CA ASN A 225 -4.89 3.49 -7.20
C ASN A 225 -3.37 3.51 -6.96
N THR A 226 -2.62 2.65 -7.65
CA THR A 226 -1.15 2.75 -7.69
C THR A 226 -0.59 2.37 -9.05
N TYR A 227 0.57 2.92 -9.39
CA TYR A 227 1.32 2.68 -10.62
C TYR A 227 2.64 1.97 -10.32
N ILE A 228 2.78 0.74 -10.81
CA ILE A 228 3.91 -0.15 -10.52
C ILE A 228 4.58 -0.65 -11.79
N THR A 229 5.84 -1.07 -11.67
CA THR A 229 6.58 -1.74 -12.75
C THR A 229 6.82 -3.19 -12.40
N ALA A 230 6.37 -4.09 -13.26
CA ALA A 230 6.73 -5.50 -13.17
C ALA A 230 8.02 -5.77 -13.97
N MET A 231 8.88 -6.63 -13.42
CA MET A 231 10.25 -6.86 -13.92
C MET A 231 10.35 -7.17 -15.42
N TYR A 232 9.35 -7.83 -16.01
CA TYR A 232 9.36 -8.26 -17.43
C TYR A 232 8.17 -7.74 -18.24
N HIS A 233 7.34 -6.86 -17.67
CA HIS A 233 6.11 -6.38 -18.30
C HIS A 233 5.97 -4.85 -18.30
N GLY A 234 6.97 -4.14 -17.79
CA GLY A 234 6.97 -2.69 -17.70
C GLY A 234 5.96 -2.14 -16.70
N ALA A 235 5.75 -0.83 -16.80
CA ALA A 235 4.95 -0.05 -15.85
C ALA A 235 3.44 -0.05 -16.17
N TYR A 236 2.59 -0.08 -15.14
CA TYR A 236 1.14 -0.14 -15.28
C TYR A 236 0.38 0.34 -14.03
N TRP A 237 -0.86 0.79 -14.26
CA TRP A 237 -1.81 1.07 -13.18
C TRP A 237 -2.49 -0.20 -12.71
N THR A 238 -2.52 -0.42 -11.40
CA THR A 238 -3.21 -1.57 -10.79
C THR A 238 -4.73 -1.44 -10.87
N ASN A 239 -5.25 -0.21 -10.96
CA ASN A 239 -6.68 0.12 -11.00
C ASN A 239 -7.47 -0.48 -9.84
N ALA A 240 -6.81 -0.62 -8.69
CA ALA A 240 -7.38 -1.08 -7.44
C ALA A 240 -6.85 -0.22 -6.29
N GLN A 241 -7.62 -0.17 -5.20
CA GLN A 241 -7.16 0.45 -3.96
C GLN A 241 -5.83 -0.18 -3.52
N TYR A 242 -4.87 0.65 -3.15
CA TYR A 242 -3.59 0.25 -2.59
C TYR A 242 -3.59 0.56 -1.09
N GLY A 243 -3.55 -0.49 -0.27
CA GLY A 243 -3.66 -0.40 1.18
C GLY A 243 -5.04 -0.74 1.75
N PRO A 244 -5.23 -0.66 3.08
CA PRO A 244 -4.32 -0.04 4.04
C PRO A 244 -3.02 -0.83 4.25
N TYR A 245 -1.87 -0.13 4.15
CA TYR A 245 -0.55 -0.71 4.39
C TYR A 245 0.28 0.22 5.28
N PHE A 246 0.59 -0.25 6.48
CA PHE A 246 1.42 0.45 7.47
C PHE A 246 2.01 -0.55 8.47
N TYR A 247 3.05 -0.15 9.18
CA TYR A 247 3.61 -0.88 10.31
C TYR A 247 2.95 -0.40 11.60
N THR A 248 2.53 -1.35 12.43
CA THR A 248 2.21 -1.10 13.83
C THR A 248 3.47 -0.66 14.59
N GLN A 249 3.30 -0.01 15.75
CA GLN A 249 4.46 0.35 16.56
C GLN A 249 5.27 -0.89 17.01
N ASP A 250 4.62 -2.03 17.22
CA ASP A 250 5.28 -3.27 17.65
C ASP A 250 6.09 -3.92 16.53
N GLU A 251 5.59 -3.90 15.29
CA GLU A 251 6.37 -4.32 14.12
C GLU A 251 7.60 -3.43 13.91
N LEU A 252 7.48 -2.12 14.13
CA LEU A 252 8.63 -1.22 14.08
C LEU A 252 9.64 -1.52 15.19
N ARG A 253 9.20 -1.80 16.42
CA ARG A 253 10.09 -2.23 17.52
C ARG A 253 10.80 -3.54 17.20
N ASP A 254 10.11 -4.49 16.56
CA ASP A 254 10.70 -5.75 16.08
C ASP A 254 11.76 -5.51 15.00
N ILE A 255 11.49 -4.66 14.01
CA ILE A 255 12.48 -4.27 12.99
C ILE A 255 13.70 -3.60 13.66
N VAL A 256 13.47 -2.66 14.58
CA VAL A 256 14.53 -1.97 15.33
C VAL A 256 15.40 -2.95 16.12
N ALA A 257 14.79 -3.90 16.84
CA ALA A 257 15.53 -4.93 17.59
C ALA A 257 16.35 -5.82 16.65
N TYR A 258 15.75 -6.25 15.53
CA TYR A 258 16.41 -7.08 14.52
C TYR A 258 17.63 -6.40 13.87
N ALA A 259 17.51 -5.09 13.59
CA ALA A 259 18.60 -4.27 13.08
C ALA A 259 19.71 -4.06 14.13
N ALA A 260 19.32 -3.77 15.38
CA ALA A 260 20.26 -3.57 16.48
C ALA A 260 21.11 -4.82 16.77
N ASP A 261 20.53 -6.01 16.63
CA ASP A 261 21.24 -7.29 16.75
C ASP A 261 22.34 -7.48 15.70
N ARG A 262 22.26 -6.75 14.59
CA ARG A 262 23.23 -6.71 13.48
C ARG A 262 24.10 -5.46 13.48
N HIS A 263 24.05 -4.69 14.57
CA HIS A 263 24.75 -3.40 14.71
C HIS A 263 24.36 -2.38 13.63
N ILE A 264 23.12 -2.43 13.16
CA ILE A 264 22.52 -1.46 12.23
C ILE A 264 21.64 -0.50 13.04
N GLU A 265 21.92 0.79 12.94
CA GLU A 265 21.06 1.86 13.46
C GLU A 265 19.95 2.16 12.46
N ILE A 266 18.71 2.35 12.92
CA ILE A 266 17.61 2.79 12.06
C ILE A 266 17.36 4.27 12.28
N VAL A 267 17.59 5.08 11.25
CA VAL A 267 17.24 6.51 11.22
C VAL A 267 15.86 6.63 10.58
N PRO A 268 14.78 6.89 11.35
CA PRO A 268 13.46 7.08 10.78
C PRO A 268 13.34 8.45 10.12
N GLU A 269 12.60 8.50 9.01
CA GLU A 269 12.25 9.74 8.33
C GLU A 269 10.74 9.95 8.29
N ILE A 270 10.33 11.13 8.76
CA ILE A 270 9.00 11.69 8.56
C ILE A 270 9.16 12.98 7.78
N ASP A 271 8.99 12.92 6.47
CA ASP A 271 9.23 14.07 5.61
C ASP A 271 8.24 15.21 5.90
N MET A 272 8.75 16.42 6.09
CA MET A 272 7.97 17.62 6.37
C MET A 272 8.80 18.89 6.08
N PRO A 273 8.17 20.02 5.71
CA PRO A 273 6.74 20.24 5.53
C PRO A 273 6.22 19.97 4.09
N GLY A 274 7.12 19.61 3.17
CA GLY A 274 6.79 18.98 1.88
C GLY A 274 6.45 17.50 2.08
N HIS A 275 6.09 16.80 0.99
CA HIS A 275 5.80 15.37 1.00
C HIS A 275 4.83 14.91 2.13
N PHE A 276 3.88 15.78 2.47
CA PHE A 276 3.01 15.62 3.64
C PHE A 276 1.54 15.41 3.27
N VAL A 277 1.23 15.14 2.00
CA VAL A 277 -0.14 15.03 1.50
C VAL A 277 -0.90 13.89 2.18
N ALA A 278 -0.30 12.72 2.43
CA ALA A 278 -1.00 11.62 3.10
C ALA A 278 -1.44 12.00 4.54
N ALA A 279 -0.60 12.77 5.24
CA ALA A 279 -0.94 13.28 6.56
C ALA A 279 -2.06 14.33 6.50
N MET A 280 -1.99 15.26 5.53
CA MET A 280 -3.03 16.28 5.33
C MET A 280 -4.33 15.72 4.74
N ALA A 281 -4.30 14.60 4.03
CA ALA A 281 -5.51 13.90 3.61
C ALA A 281 -6.24 13.29 4.81
N SER A 282 -5.48 12.89 5.83
CA SER A 282 -5.99 12.35 7.09
C SER A 282 -6.48 13.45 8.03
N TYR A 283 -5.79 14.61 8.05
CA TYR A 283 -6.13 15.79 8.86
C TYR A 283 -6.05 17.08 8.01
N PRO A 284 -7.08 17.36 7.19
CA PRO A 284 -7.09 18.49 6.25
C PRO A 284 -6.92 19.86 6.89
N GLU A 285 -7.31 20.03 8.16
CA GLU A 285 -7.19 21.26 8.93
C GLU A 285 -5.74 21.77 9.09
N TYR A 286 -4.74 20.90 8.87
CA TYR A 286 -3.33 21.27 8.94
C TYR A 286 -2.73 21.72 7.60
N SER A 287 -3.50 21.65 6.50
CA SER A 287 -3.13 22.15 5.19
C SER A 287 -3.15 23.67 5.10
N CYS A 288 -2.41 24.24 4.16
CA CYS A 288 -2.57 25.66 3.78
C CYS A 288 -3.92 25.97 3.12
N ASN A 289 -4.63 24.95 2.62
CA ASN A 289 -5.95 25.08 2.01
C ASN A 289 -6.88 23.96 2.53
N PRO A 290 -7.46 24.10 3.74
CA PRO A 290 -8.29 23.06 4.34
C PRO A 290 -9.62 22.84 3.61
N ASP A 291 -10.14 23.86 2.92
CA ASP A 291 -11.40 23.78 2.17
C ASP A 291 -11.27 22.93 0.89
N ALA A 292 -10.04 22.73 0.40
CA ALA A 292 -9.71 21.83 -0.69
C ALA A 292 -8.83 20.68 -0.15
N ALA A 293 -9.44 19.84 0.69
CA ALA A 293 -8.76 18.72 1.33
C ALA A 293 -7.99 17.87 0.29
N PRO A 294 -6.68 17.66 0.49
CA PRO A 294 -5.91 16.83 -0.42
C PRO A 294 -6.34 15.37 -0.30
N ALA A 295 -6.27 14.63 -1.41
CA ALA A 295 -6.39 13.17 -1.39
C ALA A 295 -4.99 12.55 -1.41
N VAL A 296 -4.84 11.36 -0.81
CA VAL A 296 -3.60 10.57 -0.91
C VAL A 296 -3.25 10.37 -2.39
N TRP A 297 -2.01 10.70 -2.76
CA TRP A 297 -1.60 10.66 -4.16
C TRP A 297 -1.49 9.23 -4.69
N THR A 298 -1.71 9.08 -6.00
CA THR A 298 -1.63 7.79 -6.69
C THR A 298 -0.48 7.75 -7.71
N HIS A 299 0.25 8.86 -7.86
CA HIS A 299 1.39 9.03 -8.77
C HIS A 299 2.56 9.69 -8.02
N GLY A 300 3.77 9.56 -8.58
CA GLY A 300 4.96 10.29 -8.10
C GLY A 300 4.94 11.78 -8.46
N GLY A 301 5.94 12.52 -7.98
CA GLY A 301 6.16 13.94 -8.26
C GLY A 301 6.20 14.81 -7.02
N VAL A 302 6.17 16.13 -7.23
CA VAL A 302 6.28 17.15 -6.16
C VAL A 302 4.92 17.82 -5.92
N SER A 303 4.38 17.69 -4.71
CA SER A 303 3.13 18.34 -4.32
C SER A 303 3.29 19.82 -4.01
N SER A 304 2.34 20.64 -4.50
CA SER A 304 2.18 22.03 -4.09
C SER A 304 1.32 22.18 -2.81
N ASN A 305 0.64 21.12 -2.38
CA ASN A 305 -0.01 21.07 -1.07
C ASN A 305 1.07 20.76 -0.03
N VAL A 306 1.27 21.70 0.89
CA VAL A 306 2.28 21.61 1.96
C VAL A 306 1.66 21.94 3.32
N LEU A 307 2.29 21.48 4.39
CA LEU A 307 1.87 21.75 5.77
C LEU A 307 1.81 23.27 6.03
N ASN A 308 0.77 23.72 6.72
CA ASN A 308 0.66 25.10 7.15
C ASN A 308 1.57 25.36 8.38
N VAL A 309 2.81 25.70 8.11
CA VAL A 309 3.84 25.94 9.14
C VAL A 309 3.59 27.18 10.01
N ALA A 310 2.61 28.02 9.67
CA ALA A 310 2.18 29.17 10.47
C ALA A 310 0.99 28.85 11.40
N ASN A 311 0.32 27.70 11.21
CA ASN A 311 -0.72 27.22 12.11
C ASN A 311 -0.07 26.56 13.35
N PRO A 312 -0.25 27.12 14.58
CA PRO A 312 0.34 26.53 15.78
C PRO A 312 -0.10 25.08 16.05
N GLN A 313 -1.33 24.72 15.70
CA GLN A 313 -1.83 23.35 15.87
C GLN A 313 -1.17 22.38 14.88
N ALA A 314 -0.93 22.81 13.63
CA ALA A 314 -0.20 22.02 12.64
C ALA A 314 1.26 21.79 13.05
N VAL A 315 1.92 22.81 13.62
CA VAL A 315 3.28 22.66 14.17
C VAL A 315 3.28 21.73 15.39
N GLN A 316 2.25 21.80 16.25
CA GLN A 316 2.13 20.88 17.39
C GLN A 316 1.83 19.45 16.94
N PHE A 317 1.03 19.27 15.90
CA PHE A 317 0.77 17.97 15.26
C PHE A 317 2.08 17.31 14.81
N ALA A 318 2.92 18.03 14.06
CA ALA A 318 4.25 17.54 13.66
C ALA A 318 5.13 17.16 14.87
N LYS A 319 5.13 17.97 15.93
CA LYS A 319 5.88 17.66 17.17
C LYS A 319 5.38 16.41 17.87
N ASN A 320 4.06 16.22 17.94
CA ASN A 320 3.46 15.06 18.59
C ASN A 320 3.81 13.77 17.83
N ILE A 321 3.77 13.80 16.49
CA ILE A 321 4.24 12.71 15.63
C ILE A 321 5.70 12.35 15.96
N LEU A 322 6.61 13.33 15.98
CA LEU A 322 8.01 13.09 16.33
C LEU A 322 8.20 12.59 17.77
N THR A 323 7.30 12.96 18.68
CA THR A 323 7.32 12.50 20.07
C THR A 323 7.11 10.99 20.15
N GLU A 324 6.04 10.47 19.55
CA GLU A 324 5.79 9.03 19.52
C GLU A 324 6.87 8.27 18.72
N LEU A 325 7.37 8.86 17.62
CA LEU A 325 8.43 8.26 16.82
C LEU A 325 9.69 7.99 17.65
N MET A 326 10.12 8.97 18.45
CA MET A 326 11.31 8.87 19.31
C MET A 326 11.18 7.84 20.44
N ASP A 327 9.95 7.41 20.77
CA ASP A 327 9.70 6.35 21.76
C ASP A 327 9.86 4.94 21.15
N ILE A 328 9.81 4.82 19.82
CA ILE A 328 10.00 3.57 19.07
C ILE A 328 11.46 3.43 18.63
N PHE A 329 12.03 4.50 18.07
CA PHE A 329 13.35 4.49 17.46
C PHE A 329 14.43 5.00 18.42
N PRO A 330 15.38 4.15 18.85
CA PRO A 330 16.43 4.54 19.78
C PRO A 330 17.54 5.38 19.12
N SER A 331 17.50 5.60 17.80
CA SER A 331 18.50 6.36 17.06
C SER A 331 18.70 7.76 17.66
N THR A 332 19.95 8.22 17.62
CA THR A 332 20.26 9.59 18.07
C THR A 332 19.92 10.64 17.01
N THR A 333 19.55 10.20 15.80
CA THR A 333 19.24 11.07 14.65
C THR A 333 17.80 10.81 14.19
N ILE A 334 17.04 11.88 13.97
CA ILE A 334 15.69 11.83 13.39
C ILE A 334 15.71 12.65 12.10
N HIS A 335 15.36 12.03 10.98
CA HIS A 335 15.28 12.71 9.69
C HIS A 335 13.87 13.30 9.52
N ILE A 336 13.78 14.53 9.05
CA ILE A 336 12.48 15.18 8.80
C ILE A 336 12.30 15.58 7.33
N GLY A 337 13.14 15.05 6.45
CA GLY A 337 13.14 15.36 5.02
C GLY A 337 13.45 16.83 4.75
N GLY A 338 12.46 17.56 4.25
CA GLY A 338 12.54 18.99 3.96
C GLY A 338 12.99 19.32 2.53
N ASP A 339 13.08 18.31 1.68
CA ASP A 339 13.26 18.42 0.24
C ASP A 339 11.97 18.89 -0.46
N GLU A 340 12.14 19.25 -1.74
CA GLU A 340 11.08 19.49 -2.73
C GLU A 340 9.81 20.20 -2.22
N CYS A 341 9.94 21.21 -1.35
CA CYS A 341 8.81 21.88 -0.73
C CYS A 341 8.49 23.22 -1.44
N PRO A 342 7.47 23.35 -2.28
CA PRO A 342 7.14 24.62 -2.94
C PRO A 342 6.60 25.66 -1.96
N THR A 343 6.97 26.93 -2.12
CA THR A 343 6.51 28.03 -1.23
C THR A 343 5.15 28.59 -1.60
N GLY A 344 4.63 28.25 -2.79
CA GLY A 344 3.43 28.87 -3.36
C GLY A 344 2.20 28.82 -2.45
N ALA A 345 1.97 27.71 -1.73
CA ALA A 345 0.84 27.63 -0.81
C ALA A 345 0.97 28.59 0.38
N TRP A 346 2.18 28.81 0.90
CA TRP A 346 2.42 29.78 1.98
C TRP A 346 2.24 31.22 1.52
N GLU A 347 2.60 31.53 0.28
CA GLU A 347 2.43 32.86 -0.32
C GLU A 347 0.96 33.28 -0.41
N HIS A 348 0.05 32.31 -0.55
CA HIS A 348 -1.39 32.56 -0.68
C HIS A 348 -2.19 32.29 0.60
N ASN A 349 -1.55 31.81 1.67
CA ASN A 349 -2.21 31.52 2.94
C ASN A 349 -2.10 32.70 3.93
N ALA A 350 -3.24 33.16 4.45
CA ALA A 350 -3.29 34.35 5.32
C ALA A 350 -2.47 34.22 6.62
N GLN A 351 -2.45 33.04 7.25
CA GLN A 351 -1.64 32.80 8.47
C GLN A 351 -0.15 32.86 8.14
N CYS A 352 0.27 32.26 7.03
CA CYS A 352 1.65 32.30 6.55
C CYS A 352 2.10 33.72 6.18
N GLN A 353 1.26 34.50 5.50
CA GLN A 353 1.53 35.91 5.21
C GLN A 353 1.67 36.76 6.49
N ALA A 354 0.83 36.51 7.49
CA ALA A 354 0.91 37.20 8.78
C ALA A 354 2.20 36.84 9.53
N GLN A 355 2.59 35.56 9.56
CA GLN A 355 3.82 35.09 10.17
C GLN A 355 5.06 35.61 9.44
N TYR A 356 5.04 35.63 8.11
CA TYR A 356 6.09 36.20 7.26
C TYR A 356 6.36 37.67 7.62
N LYS A 357 5.30 38.48 7.73
CA LYS A 357 5.40 39.90 8.13
C LYS A 357 5.88 40.04 9.58
N LYS A 358 5.33 39.24 10.51
CA LYS A 358 5.68 39.28 11.93
C LYS A 358 7.16 38.97 12.19
N LEU A 359 7.73 38.03 11.44
CA LEU A 359 9.14 37.63 11.55
C LEU A 359 10.08 38.53 10.72
N GLY A 360 9.55 39.46 9.92
CA GLY A 360 10.35 40.34 9.08
C GLY A 360 11.13 39.60 7.99
N LEU A 361 10.54 38.53 7.43
CA LEU A 361 11.18 37.68 6.43
C LEU A 361 11.25 38.38 5.06
N ASN A 362 12.23 38.00 4.25
CA ASN A 362 12.40 38.47 2.87
C ASN A 362 12.18 37.37 1.82
N SER A 363 11.98 36.12 2.25
CA SER A 363 11.59 34.99 1.41
C SER A 363 10.68 34.03 2.19
N TYR A 364 9.61 33.56 1.54
CA TYR A 364 8.71 32.55 2.16
C TYR A 364 9.44 31.23 2.44
N ARG A 365 10.55 30.94 1.75
CA ARG A 365 11.44 29.82 2.08
C ARG A 365 11.94 29.88 3.53
N GLN A 366 12.13 31.07 4.10
CA GLN A 366 12.57 31.20 5.49
C GLN A 366 11.54 30.67 6.50
N LEU A 367 10.24 30.60 6.15
CA LEU A 367 9.24 29.93 6.98
C LEU A 367 9.60 28.45 7.19
N GLN A 368 10.13 27.78 6.15
CA GLN A 368 10.65 26.42 6.27
C GLN A 368 11.84 26.37 7.24
N SER A 369 12.81 27.27 7.12
CA SER A 369 13.96 27.33 8.05
C SER A 369 13.51 27.51 9.51
N HIS A 370 12.50 28.36 9.74
CA HIS A 370 11.91 28.54 11.07
C HIS A 370 11.16 27.29 11.57
N PHE A 371 10.45 26.58 10.70
CA PHE A 371 9.80 25.31 11.02
C PHE A 371 10.81 24.22 11.39
N ILE A 372 11.86 24.05 10.57
CA ILE A 372 12.96 23.11 10.83
C ILE A 372 13.61 23.42 12.17
N LYS A 373 13.86 24.70 12.50
CA LYS A 373 14.34 25.11 13.82
C LYS A 373 13.41 24.66 14.96
N ALA A 374 12.10 24.77 14.78
CA ALA A 374 11.14 24.33 15.79
C ALA A 374 11.13 22.80 15.97
N MET A 375 11.37 22.03 14.91
CA MET A 375 11.55 20.59 14.98
C MET A 375 12.89 20.21 15.64
N ASP A 376 13.98 20.91 15.32
CA ASP A 376 15.28 20.75 16.00
C ASP A 376 15.15 20.95 17.50
N GLU A 377 14.56 22.07 17.93
CA GLU A 377 14.36 22.39 19.34
C GLU A 377 13.55 21.29 20.05
N HIS A 378 12.56 20.71 19.37
CA HIS A 378 11.74 19.63 19.91
C HIS A 378 12.50 18.31 20.06
N VAL A 379 13.20 17.84 19.02
CA VAL A 379 13.94 16.57 19.09
C VAL A 379 15.17 16.68 20.01
N ARG A 380 15.81 17.85 20.05
CA ARG A 380 16.94 18.15 20.93
C ARG A 380 16.56 18.18 22.40
N ALA A 381 15.33 18.60 22.73
CA ALA A 381 14.82 18.52 24.10
C ALA A 381 14.73 17.07 24.63
N ARG A 382 14.69 16.06 23.73
CA ARG A 382 14.77 14.64 24.05
C ARG A 382 16.14 14.00 23.77
N GLY A 383 17.19 14.83 23.65
CA GLY A 383 18.57 14.37 23.45
C GLY A 383 18.86 13.80 22.06
N ARG A 384 18.02 14.10 21.06
CA ARG A 384 18.21 13.68 19.66
C ARG A 384 18.79 14.81 18.82
N LYS A 385 19.23 14.48 17.61
CA LYS A 385 19.71 15.41 16.58
C LYS A 385 18.81 15.32 15.36
N LEU A 386 18.61 16.46 14.70
CA LEU A 386 17.84 16.52 13.47
C LEU A 386 18.71 16.15 12.24
N ALA A 387 18.09 15.57 11.22
CA ALA A 387 18.66 15.44 9.88
C ALA A 387 17.67 15.94 8.82
N VAL A 388 18.22 16.47 7.73
CA VAL A 388 17.47 17.10 6.64
C VAL A 388 18.14 16.84 5.29
N TRP A 389 17.37 16.88 4.20
CA TRP A 389 17.91 16.95 2.84
C TRP A 389 18.55 18.32 2.56
N ASN A 390 19.43 18.38 1.55
CA ASN A 390 20.30 19.54 1.34
C ASN A 390 19.59 20.83 0.95
N GLU A 391 18.35 20.77 0.46
CA GLU A 391 17.51 21.92 0.14
C GLU A 391 17.44 22.91 1.30
N ALA A 392 17.47 22.42 2.56
CA ALA A 392 17.49 23.25 3.74
C ALA A 392 18.65 24.27 3.76
N ILE A 393 19.76 23.98 3.08
CA ILE A 393 20.94 24.86 2.99
C ILE A 393 21.29 25.27 1.55
N THR A 394 20.70 24.65 0.53
CA THR A 394 20.99 24.93 -0.89
C THR A 394 19.88 25.70 -1.60
N ALA A 395 18.62 25.61 -1.13
CA ALA A 395 17.52 26.33 -1.77
C ALA A 395 17.66 27.85 -1.58
N ALA A 396 17.40 28.60 -2.65
CA ALA A 396 17.44 30.06 -2.61
C ALA A 396 16.44 30.61 -1.58
N GLY A 397 16.88 31.58 -0.77
CA GLY A 397 16.06 32.17 0.29
C GLY A 397 16.08 31.42 1.63
N SER A 398 16.79 30.29 1.74
CA SER A 398 16.95 29.59 3.02
C SER A 398 17.75 30.41 4.03
N ASP A 399 17.34 30.42 5.30
CA ASP A 399 18.08 31.11 6.36
C ASP A 399 19.25 30.24 6.87
N LEU A 400 20.42 30.45 6.28
CA LEU A 400 21.62 29.68 6.61
C LEU A 400 22.09 29.86 8.06
N LYS A 401 21.80 31.00 8.69
CA LYS A 401 22.17 31.24 10.09
C LYS A 401 21.30 30.43 11.04
N ILE A 402 20.00 30.29 10.71
CA ILE A 402 19.12 29.38 11.43
C ILE A 402 19.61 27.94 11.26
N MET A 403 19.86 27.52 10.03
CA MET A 403 20.29 26.14 9.75
C MET A 403 21.61 25.78 10.42
N GLU A 404 22.62 26.64 10.38
CA GLU A 404 23.90 26.42 11.08
C GLU A 404 23.68 26.18 12.58
N LYS A 405 22.77 26.93 13.22
CA LYS A 405 22.47 26.79 14.65
C LYS A 405 21.76 25.50 15.03
N THR A 406 21.04 24.86 14.09
CA THR A 406 20.44 23.54 14.36
C THR A 406 21.51 22.46 14.53
N GLY A 407 22.66 22.60 13.87
CA GLY A 407 23.68 21.55 13.82
C GLY A 407 23.18 20.25 13.19
N ALA A 408 22.10 20.31 12.40
CA ALA A 408 21.49 19.15 11.75
C ALA A 408 22.46 18.43 10.83
N THR A 409 22.27 17.12 10.66
CA THR A 409 23.00 16.34 9.65
C THR A 409 22.37 16.55 8.28
N VAL A 410 23.17 16.97 7.30
CA VAL A 410 22.68 17.25 5.94
C VAL A 410 22.89 16.05 5.03
N TYR A 411 21.83 15.56 4.41
CA TYR A 411 21.88 14.50 3.40
C TYR A 411 21.97 15.14 2.01
N CYS A 412 23.12 14.96 1.34
CA CYS A 412 23.46 15.64 0.10
C CYS A 412 23.14 14.77 -1.12
N TRP A 413 22.05 15.06 -1.84
CA TRP A 413 21.56 14.29 -2.98
C TRP A 413 21.57 15.08 -4.30
N THR A 414 20.93 16.25 -4.36
CA THR A 414 20.96 17.16 -5.51
C THR A 414 22.23 17.99 -5.51
N GLY A 415 22.96 17.98 -6.64
CA GLY A 415 24.26 18.67 -6.72
C GLY A 415 25.20 18.27 -5.56
N ALA A 416 25.17 16.99 -5.17
CA ALA A 416 25.64 16.49 -3.87
C ALA A 416 27.04 16.97 -3.46
N ALA A 417 27.99 17.07 -4.39
CA ALA A 417 29.34 17.56 -4.09
C ALA A 417 29.34 19.04 -3.68
N ASN A 418 28.55 19.88 -4.35
CA ASN A 418 28.38 21.29 -4.00
C ASN A 418 27.61 21.44 -2.69
N ALA A 419 26.58 20.63 -2.47
CA ALA A 419 25.84 20.59 -1.22
C ALA A 419 26.74 20.19 -0.04
N ALA A 420 27.58 19.15 -0.21
CA ALA A 420 28.54 18.71 0.80
C ALA A 420 29.62 19.77 1.09
N ALA A 421 30.11 20.45 0.05
CA ALA A 421 31.01 21.59 0.20
C ALA A 421 30.33 22.74 0.96
N LYS A 422 29.06 23.02 0.69
CA LYS A 422 28.28 24.04 1.40
C LYS A 422 28.05 23.66 2.86
N ALA A 423 27.66 22.43 3.15
CA ALA A 423 27.52 21.92 4.52
C ALA A 423 28.84 22.04 5.29
N THR A 424 29.96 21.72 4.62
CA THR A 424 31.32 21.88 5.17
C THR A 424 31.66 23.33 5.52
N GLN A 425 31.31 24.29 4.63
CA GLN A 425 31.49 25.72 4.89
C GLN A 425 30.68 26.17 6.12
N LEU A 426 29.48 25.61 6.30
CA LEU A 426 28.61 25.82 7.45
C LEU A 426 28.99 24.97 8.67
N LYS A 427 30.07 24.17 8.59
CA LYS A 427 30.53 23.24 9.64
C LYS A 427 29.48 22.23 10.09
N MET A 428 28.52 21.91 9.21
CA MET A 428 27.46 20.94 9.46
C MET A 428 27.92 19.54 9.05
N PRO A 429 27.66 18.50 9.88
CA PRO A 429 27.94 17.13 9.48
C PRO A 429 27.06 16.75 8.28
N HIS A 430 27.58 15.91 7.39
CA HIS A 430 26.83 15.52 6.19
C HIS A 430 27.06 14.07 5.76
N VAL A 431 26.03 13.52 5.11
CA VAL A 431 26.05 12.21 4.44
C VAL A 431 25.99 12.45 2.93
N TYR A 432 26.92 11.85 2.21
CA TYR A 432 27.01 11.98 0.76
C TYR A 432 26.19 10.89 0.05
N THR A 433 25.14 11.28 -0.66
CA THR A 433 24.12 10.37 -1.21
C THR A 433 23.61 10.83 -2.59
N PRO A 434 24.50 10.96 -3.58
CA PRO A 434 24.21 11.63 -4.85
C PRO A 434 23.11 10.93 -5.64
N GLN A 435 22.25 11.74 -6.28
CA GLN A 435 21.22 11.27 -7.20
C GLN A 435 21.81 10.40 -8.32
N PHE A 436 22.95 10.79 -8.89
CA PHE A 436 23.67 9.99 -9.87
C PHE A 436 24.77 9.18 -9.18
N GLY A 437 24.86 7.90 -9.53
CA GLY A 437 25.77 6.95 -8.91
C GLY A 437 25.14 6.18 -7.74
N TYR A 438 24.47 6.83 -6.78
CA TYR A 438 23.97 6.16 -5.55
C TYR A 438 22.44 6.09 -5.41
N TYR A 439 21.64 6.61 -6.35
CA TYR A 439 20.22 6.21 -6.45
C TYR A 439 20.13 4.88 -7.19
N ILE A 440 20.18 3.81 -6.42
CA ILE A 440 20.32 2.43 -6.92
C ILE A 440 18.99 1.78 -7.29
N ASN A 441 17.89 2.54 -7.24
CA ASN A 441 16.59 2.19 -7.82
C ASN A 441 16.51 2.49 -9.33
N ARG A 442 17.39 3.32 -9.88
CA ARG A 442 17.36 3.75 -11.29
C ARG A 442 17.67 2.59 -12.24
N GLN A 443 17.18 2.68 -13.48
CA GLN A 443 17.39 1.69 -14.54
C GLN A 443 18.88 1.26 -14.65
N PRO A 444 19.19 -0.06 -14.56
CA PRO A 444 20.56 -0.56 -14.46
C PRO A 444 21.28 -0.77 -15.80
N GLY A 445 20.59 -0.76 -16.93
CA GLY A 445 21.17 -1.13 -18.22
C GLY A 445 20.26 -0.84 -19.40
N GLN A 446 20.74 -1.15 -20.61
CA GLN A 446 20.08 -0.80 -21.88
C GLN A 446 19.39 -1.99 -22.56
N ALA A 447 19.34 -3.15 -21.91
CA ALA A 447 18.60 -4.28 -22.47
C ALA A 447 17.12 -3.89 -22.65
N PRO A 448 16.43 -4.27 -23.74
CA PRO A 448 15.07 -3.79 -24.02
C PRO A 448 14.05 -4.03 -22.90
N TRP A 449 14.21 -5.10 -22.12
CA TRP A 449 13.35 -5.36 -20.97
C TRP A 449 13.78 -4.58 -19.71
N GLU A 450 15.07 -4.28 -19.53
CA GLU A 450 15.57 -3.41 -18.46
C GLU A 450 15.19 -1.94 -18.68
N GLN A 451 15.02 -1.51 -19.94
CA GLN A 451 14.48 -0.19 -20.30
C GLN A 451 13.04 0.03 -19.81
N SER A 452 12.34 -1.04 -19.42
CA SER A 452 11.02 -0.95 -18.84
C SER A 452 11.03 -0.82 -17.31
N LEU A 453 12.19 -0.97 -16.65
CA LEU A 453 12.34 -0.87 -15.20
C LEU A 453 12.26 0.58 -14.70
N PRO A 454 11.91 0.82 -13.41
CA PRO A 454 11.76 2.15 -12.85
C PRO A 454 13.01 3.05 -12.94
N GLY A 455 12.75 4.35 -13.09
CA GLY A 455 13.75 5.43 -13.02
C GLY A 455 14.59 5.59 -14.29
N ASN A 456 14.60 6.80 -14.85
CA ASN A 456 15.36 7.12 -16.07
C ASN A 456 16.86 7.26 -15.75
N GLY A 457 17.75 6.38 -16.22
CA GLY A 457 19.19 6.46 -15.96
C GLY A 457 20.06 5.39 -16.62
N SER A 458 21.36 5.43 -16.31
CA SER A 458 22.38 4.44 -16.73
C SER A 458 23.33 4.10 -15.59
N ASP A 459 22.82 4.10 -14.36
CA ASP A 459 23.54 3.82 -13.12
C ASP A 459 23.77 2.30 -12.95
N ASP A 460 24.50 1.73 -13.91
CA ASP A 460 24.89 0.33 -13.90
C ASP A 460 25.89 0.03 -12.77
N LEU A 461 26.15 -1.26 -12.51
CA LEU A 461 27.04 -1.68 -11.43
C LEU A 461 28.44 -1.04 -11.49
N LYS A 462 28.98 -0.87 -12.71
CA LYS A 462 30.32 -0.31 -12.91
C LYS A 462 30.35 1.18 -12.63
N SER A 463 29.31 1.92 -13.03
CA SER A 463 29.12 3.33 -12.73
C SER A 463 29.00 3.57 -11.22
N VAL A 464 28.12 2.82 -10.55
CA VAL A 464 27.94 2.90 -9.07
C VAL A 464 29.26 2.59 -8.35
N TYR A 465 29.99 1.56 -8.79
CA TYR A 465 31.27 1.21 -8.20
C TYR A 465 32.33 2.29 -8.46
N ASN A 466 32.47 2.79 -9.68
CA ASN A 466 33.50 3.77 -10.01
C ASN A 466 33.21 5.17 -9.45
N HIS A 467 32.00 5.43 -8.95
CA HIS A 467 31.69 6.67 -8.24
C HIS A 467 32.64 6.86 -7.05
N VAL A 468 33.28 8.03 -6.99
CA VAL A 468 34.20 8.42 -5.91
C VAL A 468 33.44 9.35 -4.97
N PRO A 469 33.16 8.94 -3.72
CA PRO A 469 32.48 9.80 -2.76
C PRO A 469 33.28 11.05 -2.41
N PHE A 470 32.60 12.18 -2.32
CA PHE A 470 33.15 13.37 -1.67
C PHE A 470 33.48 13.03 -0.21
N SER A 471 34.63 13.50 0.28
CA SER A 471 35.09 13.16 1.63
C SER A 471 35.96 14.26 2.20
N ASN A 472 35.60 14.72 3.40
CA ASN A 472 36.42 15.54 4.28
C ASN A 472 36.11 15.22 5.76
N HIS A 473 36.61 16.02 6.70
CA HIS A 473 36.45 15.78 8.13
C HIS A 473 35.03 15.99 8.69
N TYR A 474 34.12 16.65 7.96
CA TYR A 474 32.69 16.75 8.30
C TYR A 474 31.83 15.67 7.64
N THR A 475 32.38 14.92 6.67
CA THR A 475 31.66 13.82 6.02
C THR A 475 31.52 12.65 6.99
N LEU A 476 30.30 12.35 7.43
CA LEU A 476 30.01 11.19 8.28
C LEU A 476 30.16 9.88 7.48
N GLY A 477 29.73 9.91 6.22
CA GLY A 477 29.85 8.79 5.30
C GLY A 477 28.93 8.88 4.10
N ILE A 478 28.50 7.73 3.60
CA ILE A 478 27.79 7.58 2.33
C ILE A 478 26.50 6.79 2.48
N GLN A 479 25.58 6.96 1.54
CA GLN A 479 24.34 6.20 1.47
C GLN A 479 23.99 5.82 0.04
N GLY A 480 23.47 4.60 -0.15
CA GLY A 480 22.70 4.22 -1.32
C GLY A 480 21.22 4.53 -1.07
N THR A 481 20.59 5.29 -1.95
CA THR A 481 19.18 5.68 -1.84
C THR A 481 18.32 4.86 -2.78
N PHE A 482 17.16 4.43 -2.30
CA PHE A 482 16.23 3.61 -3.06
C PHE A 482 14.81 4.15 -2.92
N TRP A 483 14.39 4.97 -3.89
CA TRP A 483 13.01 5.43 -4.04
C TRP A 483 12.15 4.38 -4.75
N THR A 484 10.87 4.32 -4.41
CA THR A 484 10.00 3.23 -4.85
C THR A 484 8.76 3.70 -5.59
N GLU A 485 8.80 4.84 -6.31
CA GLU A 485 7.64 5.41 -7.03
C GLU A 485 6.94 4.39 -7.93
N HIS A 486 7.69 3.46 -8.53
CA HIS A 486 7.17 2.39 -9.38
C HIS A 486 7.70 1.00 -9.00
N VAL A 487 8.36 0.86 -7.86
CA VAL A 487 8.91 -0.43 -7.38
C VAL A 487 7.95 -1.02 -6.37
N GLY A 488 7.00 -1.84 -6.83
CA GLY A 488 5.92 -2.37 -5.97
C GLY A 488 6.09 -3.82 -5.51
N THR A 489 7.17 -4.50 -5.91
CA THR A 489 7.37 -5.94 -5.64
C THR A 489 8.81 -6.23 -5.20
N ASP A 490 8.96 -7.23 -4.33
CA ASP A 490 10.25 -7.62 -3.74
C ASP A 490 11.28 -8.00 -4.81
N ASP A 491 10.87 -8.70 -5.88
CA ASP A 491 11.77 -9.11 -6.96
C ASP A 491 12.39 -7.93 -7.71
N VAL A 492 11.62 -6.86 -7.94
CA VAL A 492 12.11 -5.63 -8.59
C VAL A 492 13.01 -4.84 -7.64
N LEU A 493 12.65 -4.74 -6.36
CA LEU A 493 13.49 -4.13 -5.32
C LEU A 493 14.85 -4.82 -5.26
N GLU A 494 14.88 -6.14 -5.04
CA GLU A 494 16.11 -6.91 -4.90
C GLU A 494 16.94 -6.85 -6.20
N TYR A 495 16.31 -7.01 -7.37
CA TYR A 495 16.99 -6.96 -8.66
C TYR A 495 17.70 -5.63 -8.90
N LEU A 496 17.05 -4.50 -8.58
CA LEU A 496 17.64 -3.19 -8.74
C LEU A 496 18.70 -2.92 -7.66
N ALA A 497 18.43 -3.28 -6.40
CA ALA A 497 19.34 -2.99 -5.30
C ALA A 497 20.64 -3.80 -5.40
N PHE A 498 20.56 -5.08 -5.79
CA PHE A 498 21.70 -5.99 -5.76
C PHE A 498 22.28 -6.24 -7.16
N PRO A 499 23.62 -6.21 -7.34
CA PRO A 499 24.69 -6.01 -6.36
C PRO A 499 25.11 -4.54 -6.15
N ARG A 500 24.35 -3.54 -6.63
CA ARG A 500 24.74 -2.12 -6.54
C ARG A 500 24.88 -1.64 -5.10
N LEU A 501 24.05 -2.11 -4.18
CA LEU A 501 24.19 -1.85 -2.75
C LEU A 501 25.52 -2.37 -2.19
N MET A 502 26.02 -3.49 -2.70
CA MET A 502 27.31 -4.07 -2.29
C MET A 502 28.48 -3.21 -2.79
N ALA A 503 28.34 -2.58 -3.95
CA ALA A 503 29.30 -1.60 -4.46
C ALA A 503 29.34 -0.33 -3.58
N VAL A 504 28.17 0.14 -3.12
CA VAL A 504 28.08 1.24 -2.13
C VAL A 504 28.72 0.82 -0.81
N ALA A 505 28.44 -0.38 -0.30
CA ALA A 505 29.05 -0.90 0.92
C ALA A 505 30.58 -0.94 0.83
N GLU A 506 31.14 -1.37 -0.32
CA GLU A 506 32.58 -1.37 -0.54
C GLU A 506 33.18 0.04 -0.60
N ALA A 507 32.48 1.02 -1.20
CA ALA A 507 32.90 2.42 -1.15
C ALA A 507 32.91 2.99 0.29
N GLY A 508 32.02 2.49 1.14
CA GLY A 508 31.84 2.86 2.54
C GLY A 508 32.92 2.31 3.48
N TRP A 509 33.52 1.18 3.11
CA TRP A 509 34.43 0.42 3.96
C TRP A 509 35.88 0.43 3.45
N THR A 510 36.10 0.08 2.19
CA THR A 510 37.43 -0.12 1.60
C THR A 510 38.12 1.22 1.31
N PRO A 511 39.42 1.38 1.62
CA PRO A 511 40.18 2.55 1.21
C PRO A 511 40.06 2.80 -0.30
N GLN A 512 39.86 4.05 -0.72
CA GLN A 512 39.62 4.40 -2.12
C GLN A 512 40.72 3.88 -3.07
N SER A 513 41.98 3.90 -2.63
CA SER A 513 43.14 3.44 -3.40
C SER A 513 43.19 1.92 -3.62
N LEU A 514 42.41 1.13 -2.86
CA LEU A 514 42.37 -0.33 -2.96
C LEU A 514 41.17 -0.83 -3.76
N ARG A 515 40.23 0.04 -4.12
CA ARG A 515 39.03 -0.33 -4.88
C ARG A 515 39.43 -0.68 -6.32
N ASN A 516 39.14 -1.90 -6.73
CA ASN A 516 39.30 -2.39 -8.10
C ASN A 516 38.04 -3.12 -8.57
N PHE A 517 37.44 -2.66 -9.67
CA PHE A 517 36.13 -3.14 -10.14
C PHE A 517 36.16 -4.62 -10.54
N ASP A 518 37.19 -5.06 -11.27
CA ASP A 518 37.27 -6.44 -11.75
C ASP A 518 37.38 -7.43 -10.60
N ARG A 519 38.23 -7.11 -9.60
CA ARG A 519 38.32 -7.89 -8.35
C ARG A 519 37.02 -7.88 -7.55
N PHE A 520 36.30 -6.76 -7.53
CA PHE A 520 34.97 -6.69 -6.90
C PHE A 520 33.99 -7.62 -7.60
N VAL A 521 33.94 -7.61 -8.93
CA VAL A 521 33.09 -8.50 -9.73
C VAL A 521 33.42 -9.98 -9.49
N GLU A 522 34.70 -10.35 -9.37
CA GLU A 522 35.11 -11.72 -9.01
C GLU A 522 34.53 -12.16 -7.66
N ARG A 523 34.56 -11.29 -6.64
CA ARG A 523 33.96 -11.58 -5.33
C ARG A 523 32.43 -11.62 -5.40
N MET A 524 31.81 -10.72 -6.17
CA MET A 524 30.35 -10.74 -6.37
C MET A 524 29.88 -12.00 -7.09
N ARG A 525 30.66 -12.50 -8.05
CA ARG A 525 30.40 -13.79 -8.71
C ARG A 525 30.39 -14.93 -7.69
N ALA A 526 31.36 -14.97 -6.77
CA ALA A 526 31.36 -15.96 -5.69
C ALA A 526 30.15 -15.81 -4.76
N ASP A 527 29.79 -14.57 -4.40
CA ASP A 527 28.64 -14.24 -3.54
C ASP A 527 27.28 -14.58 -4.16
N THR A 528 27.18 -14.79 -5.49
CA THR A 528 25.92 -15.28 -6.11
C THR A 528 25.43 -16.58 -5.48
N THR A 529 26.33 -17.45 -5.01
CA THR A 529 25.96 -18.69 -4.31
C THR A 529 25.19 -18.40 -3.03
N MET A 530 25.65 -17.44 -2.22
CA MET A 530 24.99 -17.00 -1.00
C MET A 530 23.61 -16.40 -1.31
N LEU A 531 23.54 -15.55 -2.34
CA LEU A 531 22.28 -14.92 -2.76
C LEU A 531 21.25 -15.96 -3.22
N ASN A 532 21.70 -16.98 -3.96
CA ASN A 532 20.84 -18.05 -4.45
C ASN A 532 20.28 -18.94 -3.33
N TYR A 533 21.03 -19.19 -2.24
CA TYR A 533 20.50 -19.96 -1.09
C TYR A 533 19.25 -19.33 -0.47
N ASN A 534 19.20 -17.99 -0.43
CA ASN A 534 18.09 -17.23 0.17
C ASN A 534 17.09 -16.70 -0.87
N GLY A 535 17.22 -17.14 -2.13
CA GLY A 535 16.28 -16.82 -3.21
C GLY A 535 16.26 -15.37 -3.67
N TYR A 536 17.29 -14.57 -3.35
CA TYR A 536 17.35 -13.17 -3.76
C TYR A 536 17.36 -13.02 -5.29
N GLN A 537 16.58 -12.09 -5.81
CA GLN A 537 16.72 -11.59 -7.17
C GLN A 537 17.83 -10.54 -7.20
N TYR A 538 18.68 -10.55 -8.22
CA TYR A 538 19.77 -9.59 -8.35
C TYR A 538 20.14 -9.37 -9.81
N GLY A 539 20.59 -8.15 -10.12
CA GLY A 539 21.19 -7.80 -11.38
C GLY A 539 22.37 -8.71 -11.70
N ARG A 540 22.27 -9.46 -12.82
CA ARG A 540 23.33 -10.39 -13.25
C ARG A 540 24.33 -9.76 -14.23
N ASN A 541 24.13 -8.49 -14.57
CA ASN A 541 25.04 -7.74 -15.43
C ASN A 541 26.41 -7.70 -14.74
N TYR A 542 27.48 -7.99 -15.49
CA TYR A 542 28.86 -8.22 -15.00
C TYR A 542 29.14 -9.54 -14.24
N LEU A 543 28.14 -10.20 -13.66
CA LEU A 543 28.33 -11.40 -12.83
C LEU A 543 28.31 -12.75 -13.60
N ARG A 544 28.25 -12.73 -14.93
CA ARG A 544 28.30 -13.94 -15.78
C ARG A 544 29.76 -14.28 -16.11
N THR A 545 30.18 -15.55 -16.04
CA THR A 545 31.58 -16.00 -16.27
C THR A 545 31.81 -16.74 -17.58
N THR A 546 30.76 -17.05 -18.34
CA THR A 546 30.82 -17.57 -19.72
C THR A 546 29.60 -17.05 -20.48
N ASN A 547 29.65 -17.10 -21.81
CA ASN A 547 28.48 -17.03 -22.68
C ASN A 547 27.49 -18.13 -22.30
N VAL A 548 26.78 -17.96 -21.18
CA VAL A 548 25.42 -18.46 -21.08
C VAL A 548 24.69 -17.67 -22.15
N PRO A 549 24.17 -18.32 -23.20
CA PRO A 549 23.40 -17.63 -24.21
C PRO A 549 22.41 -16.69 -23.50
N GLU A 550 22.10 -15.52 -24.09
CA GLU A 550 20.70 -15.11 -23.93
C GLU A 550 19.89 -16.37 -24.16
N PRO A 551 18.98 -16.78 -23.26
CA PRO A 551 18.13 -17.92 -23.57
C PRO A 551 17.66 -17.67 -24.99
N PRO A 552 18.03 -18.54 -25.96
CA PRO A 552 17.79 -18.24 -27.36
C PRO A 552 16.35 -17.81 -27.42
N ALA A 553 16.06 -16.69 -28.11
CA ALA A 553 14.70 -16.23 -28.29
C ALA A 553 13.85 -17.46 -28.52
N ASP A 554 13.07 -17.84 -27.51
CA ASP A 554 12.52 -19.18 -27.47
C ASP A 554 11.39 -19.15 -28.49
N ASN A 555 11.78 -19.48 -29.71
CA ASN A 555 10.95 -19.57 -30.88
C ASN A 555 10.30 -20.95 -30.93
N THR A 556 10.45 -21.76 -29.86
CA THR A 556 9.66 -22.97 -29.70
C THR A 556 8.20 -22.52 -29.65
N PRO A 557 7.36 -23.04 -30.55
CA PRO A 557 5.93 -22.79 -30.48
C PRO A 557 5.40 -23.12 -29.07
N PRO A 558 4.28 -22.51 -28.66
CA PRO A 558 3.60 -22.91 -27.44
C PRO A 558 3.48 -24.43 -27.36
N ALA A 559 3.76 -25.01 -26.18
CA ALA A 559 3.69 -26.46 -25.98
C ALA A 559 2.29 -27.05 -26.30
N VAL A 560 1.26 -26.20 -26.30
CA VAL A 560 -0.08 -26.50 -26.75
C VAL A 560 -0.49 -25.47 -27.80
N MET A 561 -0.72 -25.93 -29.02
CA MET A 561 -1.26 -25.12 -30.10
C MET A 561 -2.78 -25.28 -30.16
N PRO A 562 -3.55 -24.18 -30.22
CA PRO A 562 -5.01 -24.29 -30.36
C PRO A 562 -5.37 -24.89 -31.71
N GLU A 563 -6.22 -25.92 -31.66
CA GLU A 563 -6.74 -26.65 -32.82
C GLU A 563 -8.22 -26.37 -33.02
N GLU A 564 -8.65 -26.27 -34.27
CA GLU A 564 -10.05 -26.12 -34.63
C GLU A 564 -10.89 -27.31 -34.13
N GLY A 565 -12.07 -27.02 -33.57
CA GLY A 565 -12.99 -28.00 -33.01
C GLY A 565 -12.61 -28.51 -31.61
N LYS A 566 -11.47 -28.09 -31.03
CA LYS A 566 -11.08 -28.46 -29.66
C LYS A 566 -11.50 -27.38 -28.66
N THR A 567 -11.76 -27.81 -27.42
CA THR A 567 -12.16 -26.94 -26.31
C THR A 567 -10.99 -26.65 -25.38
N TYR A 568 -10.86 -25.38 -24.98
CA TYR A 568 -9.81 -24.90 -24.09
C TYR A 568 -10.40 -24.09 -22.94
N ILE A 569 -9.73 -24.13 -21.78
CA ILE A 569 -9.90 -23.15 -20.71
C ILE A 569 -8.93 -22.00 -21.01
N VAL A 570 -9.46 -20.77 -21.11
CA VAL A 570 -8.64 -19.55 -21.29
C VAL A 570 -8.36 -18.97 -19.91
N ARG A 571 -7.31 -19.45 -19.25
CA ARG A 571 -6.98 -19.14 -17.84
C ARG A 571 -6.12 -17.88 -17.74
N CYS A 572 -6.43 -16.98 -16.81
CA CYS A 572 -5.60 -15.82 -16.52
C CYS A 572 -4.37 -16.23 -15.71
N ALA A 573 -3.20 -15.79 -16.17
CA ALA A 573 -1.89 -16.06 -15.56
C ALA A 573 -1.34 -14.87 -14.74
N VAL A 574 -2.08 -13.77 -14.65
CA VAL A 574 -1.70 -12.59 -13.86
C VAL A 574 -1.89 -12.88 -12.37
N GLU A 575 -0.91 -12.54 -11.54
CA GLU A 575 -0.87 -12.89 -10.11
C GLU A 575 -2.13 -12.47 -9.33
N ALA A 576 -2.63 -11.24 -9.54
CA ALA A 576 -3.86 -10.74 -8.91
C ALA A 576 -5.15 -11.48 -9.34
N PHE A 577 -5.12 -12.21 -10.45
CA PHE A 577 -6.26 -12.96 -11.02
C PHE A 577 -5.93 -14.43 -11.26
N LYS A 578 -4.86 -14.93 -10.63
CA LYS A 578 -4.32 -16.25 -10.92
C LYS A 578 -5.37 -17.32 -10.62
N GLY A 579 -5.65 -18.15 -11.60
CA GLY A 579 -6.63 -19.24 -11.48
C GLY A 579 -8.05 -18.88 -11.93
N THR A 580 -8.35 -17.61 -12.25
CA THR A 580 -9.59 -17.29 -12.96
C THR A 580 -9.47 -17.63 -14.45
N ALA A 581 -10.60 -17.87 -15.11
CA ALA A 581 -10.69 -18.13 -16.53
C ALA A 581 -11.81 -17.32 -17.18
N LEU A 582 -11.68 -17.08 -18.48
CA LEU A 582 -12.72 -16.48 -19.31
C LEU A 582 -14.02 -17.29 -19.19
N ALA A 583 -15.13 -16.63 -18.91
CA ALA A 583 -16.38 -17.27 -18.55
C ALA A 583 -17.60 -16.64 -19.25
N ASP A 584 -18.62 -17.46 -19.44
CA ASP A 584 -19.92 -17.03 -19.95
C ASP A 584 -21.05 -17.46 -18.99
N ASN A 585 -21.62 -16.53 -18.24
CA ASN A 585 -22.73 -16.83 -17.33
C ASN A 585 -24.10 -17.01 -18.03
N GLY A 586 -24.17 -16.96 -19.36
CA GLY A 586 -25.36 -17.16 -20.19
C GLY A 586 -26.28 -15.94 -20.32
N ASN A 587 -26.24 -15.02 -19.35
CA ASN A 587 -27.21 -13.91 -19.26
C ASN A 587 -26.58 -12.52 -19.38
N SER A 588 -25.27 -12.39 -19.12
CA SER A 588 -24.54 -11.12 -19.20
C SER A 588 -24.35 -10.68 -20.66
N ALA A 589 -24.34 -9.36 -20.88
CA ALA A 589 -23.95 -8.75 -22.16
C ALA A 589 -22.44 -8.86 -22.44
N TYR A 590 -21.63 -9.03 -21.39
CA TYR A 590 -20.17 -9.07 -21.45
C TYR A 590 -19.62 -10.42 -20.92
N PRO A 591 -18.53 -10.97 -21.49
CA PRO A 591 -17.80 -12.09 -20.89
C PRO A 591 -17.28 -11.71 -19.51
N GLN A 592 -17.18 -12.70 -18.63
CA GLN A 592 -16.77 -12.56 -17.23
C GLN A 592 -15.46 -13.31 -16.97
N HIS A 593 -14.88 -13.19 -15.77
CA HIS A 593 -13.85 -14.10 -15.29
C HIS A 593 -14.19 -14.71 -13.93
N THR A 594 -13.82 -15.97 -13.75
CA THR A 594 -14.11 -16.74 -12.52
C THR A 594 -13.16 -17.92 -12.37
N ALA A 595 -12.89 -18.34 -11.13
CA ALA A 595 -12.19 -19.59 -10.84
C ALA A 595 -13.12 -20.82 -10.81
N ASP A 596 -14.43 -20.60 -10.88
CA ASP A 596 -15.42 -21.68 -10.88
C ASP A 596 -15.39 -22.47 -12.20
N ARG A 597 -15.01 -23.75 -12.11
CA ARG A 597 -14.93 -24.68 -13.24
C ARG A 597 -16.28 -24.99 -13.89
N ARG A 598 -17.38 -24.68 -13.21
CA ARG A 598 -18.77 -24.92 -13.67
C ARG A 598 -19.42 -23.68 -14.27
N ALA A 599 -18.75 -22.54 -14.26
CA ALA A 599 -19.27 -21.28 -14.81
C ALA A 599 -19.03 -21.12 -16.33
N ASN A 600 -19.22 -22.21 -17.09
CA ASN A 600 -19.04 -22.26 -18.55
C ASN A 600 -17.71 -21.66 -19.02
N ILE A 601 -16.59 -22.08 -18.43
CA ILE A 601 -15.26 -21.56 -18.77
C ILE A 601 -14.61 -22.23 -20.00
N GLY A 602 -15.33 -23.14 -20.67
CA GLY A 602 -14.86 -23.86 -21.85
C GLY A 602 -15.16 -23.13 -23.14
N TRP A 603 -14.11 -22.87 -23.91
CA TRP A 603 -14.16 -22.18 -25.20
C TRP A 603 -13.68 -23.09 -26.32
N MET A 604 -14.58 -23.38 -27.25
CA MET A 604 -14.26 -24.10 -28.47
C MET A 604 -13.61 -23.15 -29.48
N VAL A 605 -12.48 -23.56 -30.04
CA VAL A 605 -11.84 -22.87 -31.15
C VAL A 605 -12.60 -23.23 -32.43
N ASN A 606 -13.32 -22.29 -33.02
CA ASN A 606 -14.13 -22.54 -34.22
C ASN A 606 -13.50 -22.02 -35.53
N LEU A 607 -12.34 -21.37 -35.43
CA LEU A 607 -11.46 -21.01 -36.54
C LEU A 607 -10.08 -20.77 -35.94
N VAL A 608 -9.02 -21.27 -36.57
CA VAL A 608 -7.63 -20.93 -36.22
C VAL A 608 -6.79 -20.75 -37.47
N HIS A 609 -6.06 -19.64 -37.55
CA HIS A 609 -5.09 -19.39 -38.60
C HIS A 609 -3.70 -19.91 -38.17
N PRO A 610 -2.84 -20.32 -39.12
CA PRO A 610 -1.50 -20.81 -38.81
C PRO A 610 -0.67 -19.83 -37.95
N TYR A 611 0.18 -20.38 -37.10
CA TYR A 611 1.09 -19.59 -36.26
C TYR A 611 2.24 -18.99 -37.07
N ASP A 612 2.41 -17.68 -36.95
CA ASP A 612 3.55 -16.94 -37.47
C ASP A 612 4.68 -16.99 -36.44
N ALA A 613 5.68 -17.83 -36.70
CA ALA A 613 6.84 -17.99 -35.82
C ALA A 613 7.70 -16.72 -35.71
N THR A 614 7.64 -15.82 -36.71
CA THR A 614 8.40 -14.57 -36.70
C THR A 614 7.75 -13.55 -35.76
N LYS A 615 6.43 -13.43 -35.83
CA LYS A 615 5.65 -12.52 -34.97
C LYS A 615 5.21 -13.15 -33.66
N ARG A 616 5.47 -14.46 -33.50
CA ARG A 616 5.03 -15.31 -32.40
C ARG A 616 3.55 -15.19 -32.12
N ASN A 617 2.74 -15.11 -33.17
CA ASN A 617 1.31 -14.91 -33.02
C ASN A 617 0.48 -15.83 -33.91
N LEU A 618 -0.79 -15.97 -33.54
CA LEU A 618 -1.81 -16.64 -34.34
C LEU A 618 -3.13 -15.90 -34.13
N THR A 619 -4.10 -16.16 -35.00
CA THR A 619 -5.44 -15.59 -34.86
C THR A 619 -6.45 -16.73 -34.76
N LEU A 620 -7.42 -16.62 -33.85
CA LEU A 620 -8.49 -17.60 -33.70
C LEU A 620 -9.83 -16.94 -33.39
N ARG A 621 -10.91 -17.73 -33.44
CA ARG A 621 -12.23 -17.36 -32.92
C ARG A 621 -12.63 -18.33 -31.80
N LEU A 622 -13.31 -17.80 -30.79
CA LEU A 622 -13.79 -18.57 -29.65
C LEU A 622 -15.32 -18.55 -29.58
N LYS A 623 -15.89 -19.74 -29.40
CA LYS A 623 -17.31 -19.95 -29.12
C LYS A 623 -17.45 -20.74 -27.82
N ASN A 624 -18.28 -20.26 -26.90
CA ASN A 624 -18.49 -20.96 -25.64
C ASN A 624 -19.12 -22.35 -25.89
N ALA A 625 -18.58 -23.38 -25.25
CA ALA A 625 -19.00 -24.77 -25.47
C ALA A 625 -20.39 -25.08 -24.89
N THR A 626 -20.88 -24.31 -23.92
CA THR A 626 -22.19 -24.51 -23.29
C THR A 626 -23.26 -23.56 -23.83
N THR A 627 -22.97 -22.25 -23.82
CA THR A 627 -23.97 -21.23 -24.18
C THR A 627 -24.05 -20.99 -25.69
N HIS A 628 -23.06 -21.48 -26.44
CA HIS A 628 -22.89 -21.26 -27.88
C HIS A 628 -22.74 -19.79 -28.30
N ARG A 629 -22.51 -18.87 -27.36
CA ARG A 629 -22.22 -17.46 -27.66
C ARG A 629 -20.76 -17.28 -28.04
N SER A 630 -20.49 -16.36 -28.95
CA SER A 630 -19.13 -16.08 -29.43
C SER A 630 -18.60 -14.79 -28.81
N ILE A 631 -17.28 -14.73 -28.62
CA ILE A 631 -16.60 -13.48 -28.26
C ILE A 631 -16.76 -12.49 -29.40
N GLY A 632 -17.35 -11.33 -29.11
CA GLY A 632 -17.57 -10.23 -30.04
C GLY A 632 -16.47 -9.17 -30.00
N ALA A 633 -16.71 -8.07 -30.72
CA ALA A 633 -15.80 -6.94 -30.72
C ALA A 633 -15.84 -6.19 -29.38
N PRO A 634 -14.74 -5.53 -28.98
CA PRO A 634 -14.77 -4.58 -27.88
C PRO A 634 -15.66 -3.38 -28.22
N ALA A 635 -16.18 -2.70 -27.21
CA ALA A 635 -16.94 -1.46 -27.37
C ALA A 635 -16.15 -0.41 -28.20
N SER A 636 -16.88 0.48 -28.88
CA SER A 636 -16.28 1.57 -29.67
C SER A 636 -15.64 2.65 -28.80
N GLU A 637 -16.16 2.87 -27.59
CA GLU A 637 -15.69 3.88 -26.65
C GLU A 637 -15.13 3.24 -25.36
N ALA A 638 -14.14 3.90 -24.76
CA ALA A 638 -13.52 3.43 -23.52
C ALA A 638 -14.32 3.91 -22.30
N LEU A 639 -14.47 3.03 -21.32
CA LEU A 639 -15.05 3.29 -20.02
C LEU A 639 -13.96 3.72 -19.02
N ASP A 640 -13.56 4.99 -19.07
CA ASP A 640 -12.54 5.58 -18.19
C ASP A 640 -11.26 4.72 -18.12
N ARG A 641 -10.75 4.37 -16.91
CA ARG A 641 -9.58 3.51 -16.73
C ARG A 641 -9.85 2.01 -16.90
N LEU A 642 -11.10 1.62 -17.17
CA LEU A 642 -11.56 0.23 -17.22
C LEU A 642 -11.60 -0.36 -18.64
N GLY A 643 -11.25 0.43 -19.66
CA GLY A 643 -11.05 -0.03 -21.04
C GLY A 643 -12.34 -0.15 -21.84
N TYR A 644 -12.32 -0.97 -22.87
CA TYR A 644 -13.40 -1.20 -23.81
C TYR A 644 -14.05 -2.57 -23.52
N PRO A 645 -15.22 -2.63 -22.87
CA PRO A 645 -15.90 -3.88 -22.55
C PRO A 645 -16.02 -4.79 -23.77
N LEU A 646 -15.72 -6.07 -23.58
CA LEU A 646 -15.88 -7.07 -24.62
C LEU A 646 -17.34 -7.49 -24.67
N SER A 647 -17.95 -7.53 -25.85
CA SER A 647 -19.36 -7.94 -26.00
C SER A 647 -19.48 -9.43 -26.39
N PHE A 648 -20.66 -10.01 -26.15
CA PHE A 648 -21.10 -11.19 -26.90
C PHE A 648 -21.76 -10.76 -28.21
N GLY A 649 -21.52 -11.49 -29.30
CA GLY A 649 -22.13 -11.15 -30.60
C GLY A 649 -21.51 -11.88 -31.79
N ALA A 650 -21.40 -11.19 -32.93
CA ALA A 650 -20.71 -11.69 -34.11
C ALA A 650 -19.25 -12.05 -33.76
N ALA A 651 -18.82 -13.27 -34.11
CA ALA A 651 -17.52 -13.80 -33.69
C ALA A 651 -16.36 -12.93 -34.19
N ALA A 652 -15.65 -12.29 -33.26
CA ALA A 652 -14.46 -11.50 -33.55
C ALA A 652 -13.22 -12.39 -33.65
N GLU A 653 -12.29 -11.98 -34.51
CA GLU A 653 -10.96 -12.58 -34.56
C GLU A 653 -10.10 -12.08 -33.40
N LEU A 654 -9.53 -13.03 -32.65
CA LEU A 654 -8.67 -12.80 -31.51
C LEU A 654 -7.23 -13.13 -31.89
N MET A 655 -6.35 -12.15 -31.77
CA MET A 655 -4.91 -12.31 -31.98
C MET A 655 -4.24 -12.74 -30.68
N LEU A 656 -3.62 -13.92 -30.69
CA LEU A 656 -2.83 -14.46 -29.60
C LEU A 656 -1.35 -14.21 -29.89
N THR A 657 -0.64 -13.53 -28.99
CA THR A 657 0.82 -13.33 -29.09
C THR A 657 1.52 -14.09 -27.96
N TYR A 658 2.38 -15.04 -28.29
CA TYR A 658 3.03 -15.95 -27.35
C TYR A 658 4.24 -15.32 -26.66
N ASN A 659 4.31 -15.47 -25.34
CA ASN A 659 5.46 -15.14 -24.52
C ASN A 659 6.16 -16.42 -24.06
N PRO A 660 7.33 -16.74 -24.62
CA PRO A 660 7.96 -18.03 -24.39
C PRO A 660 8.58 -18.18 -22.99
N LYS A 661 8.89 -17.06 -22.33
CA LYS A 661 9.46 -17.09 -20.97
C LYS A 661 8.45 -17.60 -19.94
N HIS A 662 7.20 -17.18 -20.08
CA HIS A 662 6.13 -17.49 -19.13
C HIS A 662 5.17 -18.57 -19.64
N LYS A 663 5.34 -18.99 -20.90
CA LYS A 663 4.51 -19.99 -21.58
C LYS A 663 3.03 -19.59 -21.56
N ASP A 664 2.77 -18.32 -21.86
CA ASP A 664 1.44 -17.71 -21.90
C ASP A 664 1.27 -16.83 -23.15
N PHE A 665 0.06 -16.29 -23.33
CA PHE A 665 -0.33 -15.47 -24.46
C PHE A 665 -0.91 -14.14 -23.99
N THR A 666 -0.63 -13.08 -24.73
CA THR A 666 -1.51 -11.91 -24.78
C THR A 666 -2.62 -12.17 -25.81
N ILE A 667 -3.88 -11.94 -25.44
CA ILE A 667 -5.04 -12.07 -26.35
C ILE A 667 -5.53 -10.67 -26.71
N ALA A 668 -5.77 -10.38 -27.99
CA ALA A 668 -6.27 -9.09 -28.45
C ALA A 668 -7.46 -9.19 -29.40
N ALA A 669 -8.45 -8.32 -29.23
CA ALA A 669 -9.59 -8.15 -30.13
C ALA A 669 -9.55 -6.74 -30.74
N SER A 670 -9.62 -6.63 -32.08
CA SER A 670 -9.56 -5.34 -32.79
C SER A 670 -8.36 -4.46 -32.37
N GLY A 671 -7.19 -5.09 -32.20
CA GLY A 671 -5.95 -4.43 -31.77
C GLY A 671 -5.86 -4.07 -30.28
N LYS A 672 -6.87 -4.44 -29.48
CA LYS A 672 -6.94 -4.14 -28.04
C LYS A 672 -6.79 -5.41 -27.21
N ASN A 673 -5.86 -5.43 -26.26
CA ASN A 673 -5.58 -6.63 -25.48
C ASN A 673 -6.62 -6.83 -24.36
N LEU A 674 -7.05 -8.08 -24.17
CA LEU A 674 -8.05 -8.47 -23.18
C LEU A 674 -7.46 -8.48 -21.76
N PHE A 675 -8.23 -8.05 -20.77
CA PHE A 675 -7.90 -8.11 -19.35
C PHE A 675 -9.14 -8.29 -18.46
N PRO A 676 -9.01 -8.96 -17.30
CA PRO A 676 -10.08 -9.08 -16.33
C PRO A 676 -10.24 -7.78 -15.52
N VAL A 677 -11.47 -7.41 -15.21
CA VAL A 677 -11.81 -6.31 -14.28
C VAL A 677 -12.16 -6.91 -12.91
N PRO A 678 -11.61 -6.42 -11.77
CA PRO A 678 -11.92 -6.96 -10.45
C PRO A 678 -13.44 -7.01 -10.16
N HIS A 679 -13.88 -8.04 -9.43
CA HIS A 679 -15.26 -8.13 -8.93
C HIS A 679 -15.63 -6.98 -7.99
N THR A 680 -14.65 -6.31 -7.40
CA THR A 680 -14.84 -5.09 -6.58
C THR A 680 -14.99 -3.81 -7.39
N SER A 681 -14.87 -3.86 -8.73
CA SER A 681 -15.05 -2.68 -9.58
C SER A 681 -16.49 -2.18 -9.52
N PRO A 682 -16.74 -0.90 -9.17
CA PRO A 682 -18.09 -0.38 -9.01
C PRO A 682 -18.83 -0.20 -10.34
N ALA A 683 -18.12 -0.10 -11.46
CA ALA A 683 -18.72 0.15 -12.77
C ALA A 683 -18.80 -1.10 -13.67
N LEU A 684 -17.80 -1.99 -13.62
CA LEU A 684 -17.68 -3.16 -14.50
C LEU A 684 -17.21 -4.39 -13.73
N SER A 685 -17.86 -4.67 -12.61
CA SER A 685 -17.56 -5.80 -11.73
C SER A 685 -17.44 -7.12 -12.51
N GLY A 686 -16.26 -7.76 -12.42
CA GLY A 686 -16.06 -9.14 -12.86
C GLY A 686 -15.93 -9.39 -14.36
N ILE A 687 -16.06 -8.35 -15.20
CA ILE A 687 -16.12 -8.53 -16.65
C ILE A 687 -14.73 -8.66 -17.29
N ILE A 688 -14.73 -8.99 -18.58
CA ILE A 688 -13.56 -8.93 -19.46
C ILE A 688 -13.66 -7.67 -20.30
N SER A 689 -12.62 -6.85 -20.21
CA SER A 689 -12.47 -5.63 -21.00
C SER A 689 -11.26 -5.75 -21.92
N ALA A 690 -11.14 -4.83 -22.87
CA ALA A 690 -10.00 -4.74 -23.79
C ALA A 690 -9.36 -3.36 -23.70
N GLY A 691 -8.06 -3.22 -23.99
CA GLY A 691 -7.36 -1.92 -23.92
C GLY A 691 -6.25 -1.79 -24.95
N ASN A 692 -5.87 -0.55 -25.27
CA ASN A 692 -4.87 -0.30 -26.30
C ASN A 692 -3.47 -0.74 -25.82
N LYS A 693 -2.64 -1.21 -26.76
CA LYS A 693 -1.21 -1.42 -26.52
C LYS A 693 -0.59 -0.04 -26.22
N GLU A 694 -0.12 0.13 -24.98
CA GLU A 694 0.65 1.29 -24.48
C GLU A 694 -0.10 2.58 -24.05
N GLY A 695 0.32 3.13 -22.89
CA GLY A 695 0.34 4.56 -22.59
C GLY A 695 -0.96 5.29 -22.20
N LEU A 696 -2.16 4.75 -22.46
CA LEU A 696 -3.40 5.53 -22.32
C LEU A 696 -4.20 5.33 -21.02
N GLY A 697 -3.63 4.66 -20.01
CA GLY A 697 -4.19 4.61 -18.65
C GLY A 697 -5.53 3.89 -18.50
N ASN A 698 -6.04 3.21 -19.53
CA ASN A 698 -7.35 2.54 -19.52
C ASN A 698 -7.33 1.01 -19.48
N ALA A 699 -6.18 0.41 -19.23
CA ALA A 699 -6.05 -1.02 -19.04
C ALA A 699 -5.25 -1.30 -17.78
N VAL A 700 -5.58 -2.40 -17.09
CA VAL A 700 -4.85 -2.92 -15.92
C VAL A 700 -3.39 -3.29 -16.28
N ARG A 701 -3.02 -3.26 -17.58
CA ARG A 701 -1.66 -3.20 -18.14
C ARG A 701 -1.65 -2.55 -19.53
N PRO A 702 -0.53 -1.92 -19.97
CA PRO A 702 -0.35 -1.54 -21.38
C PRO A 702 -0.26 -2.71 -22.38
N GLN A 703 -0.39 -3.98 -21.95
CA GLN A 703 -0.26 -5.16 -22.83
C GLN A 703 -1.34 -6.24 -22.62
N GLY A 704 -2.46 -5.93 -21.97
CA GLY A 704 -3.48 -6.93 -21.61
C GLY A 704 -2.99 -7.94 -20.56
N ALA A 705 -3.93 -8.74 -20.07
CA ALA A 705 -3.59 -9.83 -19.16
C ALA A 705 -2.83 -10.94 -19.90
N ALA A 706 -2.03 -11.69 -19.15
CA ALA A 706 -1.45 -12.94 -19.61
C ALA A 706 -2.50 -14.05 -19.50
N TRP A 707 -2.60 -14.88 -20.54
CA TRP A 707 -3.60 -15.93 -20.67
C TRP A 707 -2.95 -17.25 -21.11
N GLN A 708 -3.42 -18.36 -20.57
CA GLN A 708 -3.03 -19.71 -21.00
C GLN A 708 -4.23 -20.38 -21.67
N LEU A 709 -3.98 -21.07 -22.79
CA LEU A 709 -4.96 -21.95 -23.41
C LEU A 709 -4.67 -23.38 -22.95
N ILE A 710 -5.56 -23.91 -22.13
CA ILE A 710 -5.39 -25.20 -21.48
C ILE A 710 -6.36 -26.19 -22.11
N PRO A 711 -5.91 -27.30 -22.72
CA PRO A 711 -6.81 -28.31 -23.29
C PRO A 711 -7.81 -28.78 -22.24
N ALA A 712 -9.09 -28.67 -22.57
CA ALA A 712 -10.17 -28.98 -21.65
C ALA A 712 -10.86 -30.30 -22.03
N ARG A 713 -11.35 -31.00 -21.02
CA ARG A 713 -12.40 -32.01 -21.13
C ARG A 713 -13.63 -31.56 -20.35
N ILE A 714 -14.78 -32.10 -20.71
CA ILE A 714 -16.07 -31.80 -20.09
C ILE A 714 -16.49 -32.98 -19.23
N VAL A 715 -16.70 -32.72 -17.94
CA VAL A 715 -17.36 -33.67 -17.04
C VAL A 715 -18.79 -33.21 -16.83
N THR A 716 -19.74 -34.01 -17.30
CA THR A 716 -21.18 -33.75 -17.11
C THR A 716 -21.68 -34.57 -15.93
N PHE A 717 -22.10 -33.90 -14.86
CA PHE A 717 -22.76 -34.52 -13.73
C PHE A 717 -24.27 -34.44 -13.91
N VAL A 718 -24.94 -35.58 -13.98
CA VAL A 718 -26.39 -35.71 -13.97
C VAL A 718 -26.79 -36.10 -12.55
N CYS A 719 -27.24 -35.12 -11.77
CA CYS A 719 -27.52 -35.28 -10.35
C CYS A 719 -29.02 -35.37 -10.10
N GLN A 720 -29.45 -36.43 -9.43
CA GLN A 720 -30.84 -36.66 -9.02
C GLN A 720 -30.90 -37.06 -7.56
N ASP A 721 -32.05 -36.90 -6.91
CA ASP A 721 -32.26 -37.44 -5.59
C ASP A 721 -32.70 -38.92 -5.62
N THR A 722 -32.82 -39.54 -4.44
CA THR A 722 -33.26 -40.93 -4.27
C THR A 722 -34.68 -41.20 -4.74
N GLU A 723 -35.49 -40.17 -4.97
CA GLU A 723 -36.86 -40.26 -5.52
C GLU A 723 -36.88 -40.09 -7.05
N GLY A 724 -35.71 -39.92 -7.68
CA GLY A 724 -35.57 -39.72 -9.11
C GLY A 724 -35.86 -38.29 -9.57
N LYS A 725 -36.02 -37.34 -8.64
CA LYS A 725 -36.18 -35.92 -8.97
C LYS A 725 -34.83 -35.33 -9.34
N ALA A 726 -34.77 -34.68 -10.51
CA ALA A 726 -33.55 -34.01 -10.95
C ALA A 726 -33.16 -32.87 -10.00
N LEU A 727 -31.91 -32.89 -9.52
CA LEU A 727 -31.31 -31.82 -8.71
C LEU A 727 -30.60 -30.80 -9.59
N ALA A 728 -29.71 -31.26 -10.48
CA ALA A 728 -29.07 -30.43 -11.50
C ALA A 728 -28.37 -31.29 -12.56
N THR A 729 -28.18 -30.72 -13.74
CA THR A 729 -27.20 -31.20 -14.73
C THR A 729 -26.09 -30.15 -14.83
N LEU A 730 -24.89 -30.48 -14.34
CA LEU A 730 -23.76 -29.56 -14.25
C LEU A 730 -22.65 -29.98 -15.20
N LYS A 731 -22.11 -29.03 -15.96
CA LYS A 731 -20.91 -29.24 -16.77
C LYS A 731 -19.72 -28.61 -16.08
N GLU A 732 -18.68 -29.39 -15.82
CA GLU A 732 -17.41 -28.92 -15.28
C GLU A 732 -16.33 -29.05 -16.34
N PHE A 733 -15.65 -27.94 -16.64
CA PHE A 733 -14.53 -27.92 -17.56
C PHE A 733 -13.25 -28.14 -16.76
N THR A 734 -12.53 -29.22 -17.09
CA THR A 734 -11.30 -29.60 -16.40
C THR A 734 -10.15 -29.72 -17.38
N GLU A 735 -8.94 -29.46 -16.90
CA GLU A 735 -7.72 -29.61 -17.68
C GLU A 735 -7.47 -31.10 -17.97
N LYS A 736 -7.21 -31.43 -19.25
CA LYS A 736 -6.89 -32.81 -19.66
C LYS A 736 -5.67 -33.32 -18.89
N GLY A 737 -5.74 -34.57 -18.44
CA GLY A 737 -4.74 -35.20 -17.57
C GLY A 737 -4.98 -34.96 -16.07
N THR A 738 -5.90 -34.07 -15.69
CA THR A 738 -6.23 -33.85 -14.27
C THR A 738 -7.23 -34.90 -13.79
N PRO A 739 -7.00 -35.53 -12.61
CA PRO A 739 -7.97 -36.41 -11.97
C PRO A 739 -9.32 -35.73 -11.77
N LEU A 740 -10.38 -36.54 -11.69
CA LEU A 740 -11.72 -36.04 -11.40
C LEU A 740 -11.72 -35.28 -10.05
N SER A 741 -12.40 -34.15 -10.02
CA SER A 741 -12.67 -33.38 -8.80
C SER A 741 -13.67 -34.11 -7.88
N ALA A 742 -14.00 -33.49 -6.76
CA ALA A 742 -15.10 -33.97 -5.91
C ALA A 742 -16.45 -33.83 -6.63
N ALA A 743 -17.40 -34.71 -6.26
CA ALA A 743 -18.78 -34.63 -6.74
C ALA A 743 -19.40 -33.25 -6.41
N PRO A 744 -20.35 -32.76 -7.23
CA PRO A 744 -21.13 -31.59 -6.87
C PRO A 744 -21.78 -31.76 -5.50
N THR A 745 -21.72 -30.72 -4.68
CA THR A 745 -22.43 -30.71 -3.41
C THR A 745 -23.74 -29.95 -3.60
N PHE A 746 -24.83 -30.52 -3.07
CA PHE A 746 -26.12 -29.86 -3.01
C PHE A 746 -26.43 -29.61 -1.54
N PRO A 747 -26.62 -28.36 -1.11
CA PRO A 747 -26.96 -28.06 0.28
C PRO A 747 -28.16 -28.88 0.77
N GLY A 748 -28.02 -29.52 1.93
CA GLY A 748 -29.04 -30.41 2.50
C GLY A 748 -29.08 -31.82 1.93
N TYR A 749 -28.20 -32.17 0.97
CA TYR A 749 -28.11 -33.50 0.39
C TYR A 749 -26.74 -34.14 0.64
N VAL A 750 -26.72 -35.46 0.76
CA VAL A 750 -25.51 -36.28 0.83
C VAL A 750 -25.43 -37.20 -0.39
N LEU A 751 -24.24 -37.33 -0.96
CA LEU A 751 -24.02 -38.23 -2.09
C LEU A 751 -24.17 -39.69 -1.64
N LYS A 752 -25.02 -40.46 -2.33
CA LYS A 752 -25.18 -41.91 -2.10
C LYS A 752 -24.37 -42.75 -3.07
N THR A 753 -24.29 -42.33 -4.33
CA THR A 753 -23.52 -43.06 -5.35
C THR A 753 -22.03 -42.78 -5.17
N PRO A 754 -21.17 -43.78 -4.93
CA PRO A 754 -19.73 -43.54 -4.91
C PRO A 754 -19.26 -43.05 -6.29
N LEU A 755 -18.30 -42.12 -6.31
CA LEU A 755 -17.66 -41.74 -7.56
C LEU A 755 -16.91 -42.96 -8.14
N PRO A 756 -16.94 -43.19 -9.47
CA PRO A 756 -16.17 -44.26 -10.07
C PRO A 756 -14.68 -44.08 -9.77
N THR A 757 -13.99 -45.17 -9.44
CA THR A 757 -12.54 -45.16 -9.13
C THR A 757 -11.68 -44.89 -10.35
N GLU A 758 -12.18 -45.18 -11.55
CA GLU A 758 -11.51 -44.94 -12.82
C GLU A 758 -12.39 -44.08 -13.72
N VAL A 759 -12.03 -42.80 -13.83
CA VAL A 759 -12.66 -41.85 -14.75
C VAL A 759 -11.57 -41.34 -15.69
N SER A 760 -11.76 -41.49 -17.00
CA SER A 760 -10.82 -41.01 -18.01
C SER A 760 -10.41 -39.58 -17.70
N SER A 761 -9.11 -39.28 -17.67
CA SER A 761 -8.62 -37.93 -17.42
C SER A 761 -8.47 -37.09 -18.69
N THR A 762 -8.74 -37.66 -19.86
CA THR A 762 -8.49 -37.02 -21.17
C THR A 762 -9.74 -36.85 -22.04
N GLU A 763 -10.75 -37.69 -21.83
CA GLU A 763 -12.02 -37.68 -22.59
C GLU A 763 -13.14 -37.03 -21.79
N ASP A 764 -14.17 -36.57 -22.51
CA ASP A 764 -15.41 -36.09 -21.92
C ASP A 764 -16.16 -37.26 -21.26
N VAL A 765 -16.76 -37.03 -20.09
CA VAL A 765 -17.44 -38.08 -19.32
C VAL A 765 -18.77 -37.57 -18.79
N THR A 766 -19.79 -38.43 -18.79
CA THR A 766 -21.07 -38.19 -18.11
C THR A 766 -21.20 -39.10 -16.90
N LEU A 767 -21.41 -38.53 -15.72
CA LEU A 767 -21.56 -39.23 -14.44
C LEU A 767 -22.97 -39.04 -13.90
N ALA A 768 -23.71 -40.13 -13.73
CA ALA A 768 -25.00 -40.13 -13.06
C ALA A 768 -24.81 -40.31 -11.55
N LEU A 769 -25.25 -39.33 -10.76
CA LEU A 769 -25.05 -39.30 -9.31
C LEU A 769 -26.39 -39.19 -8.59
N THR A 770 -26.62 -40.07 -7.62
CA THR A 770 -27.81 -40.05 -6.76
C THR A 770 -27.44 -39.48 -5.39
N TYR A 771 -28.28 -38.58 -4.89
CA TYR A 771 -28.14 -37.93 -3.59
C TYR A 771 -29.35 -38.22 -2.71
N GLU A 772 -29.14 -38.36 -1.41
CA GLU A 772 -30.20 -38.49 -0.42
C GLU A 772 -30.36 -37.15 0.31
N ARG A 773 -31.60 -36.73 0.55
CA ARG A 773 -31.89 -35.55 1.38
C ARG A 773 -31.52 -35.87 2.83
N ALA A 774 -30.51 -35.20 3.37
CA ALA A 774 -30.08 -35.35 4.76
C ALA A 774 -30.58 -34.22 5.66
N ALA A 775 -30.84 -33.03 5.10
CA ALA A 775 -31.36 -31.88 5.82
C ALA A 775 -32.17 -30.95 4.90
N TYR A 776 -33.11 -30.22 5.48
CA TYR A 776 -33.77 -29.09 4.82
C TYR A 776 -33.13 -27.78 5.27
N LEU A 777 -33.07 -26.82 4.36
CA LEU A 777 -32.49 -25.51 4.58
C LEU A 777 -33.56 -24.50 4.99
N ILE A 778 -33.25 -23.76 6.06
CA ILE A 778 -33.98 -22.57 6.46
C ILE A 778 -33.15 -21.36 6.05
N TYR A 779 -33.52 -20.73 4.94
CA TYR A 779 -32.95 -19.44 4.55
C TYR A 779 -33.54 -18.39 5.48
N ARG A 780 -32.74 -17.78 6.34
CA ARG A 780 -33.22 -16.80 7.30
C ARG A 780 -32.79 -15.40 6.86
N SER A 781 -33.76 -14.48 6.81
CA SER A 781 -33.49 -13.05 6.67
C SER A 781 -33.95 -12.31 7.91
N CYS A 782 -33.05 -11.51 8.50
CA CYS A 782 -33.40 -10.54 9.52
C CYS A 782 -33.44 -9.17 8.84
N GLU A 783 -34.62 -8.54 8.84
CA GLU A 783 -34.87 -7.33 8.08
C GLU A 783 -35.46 -6.26 9.00
N ASP A 784 -35.11 -4.99 8.80
CA ASP A 784 -35.80 -3.91 9.48
C ASP A 784 -37.20 -3.70 8.88
N THR A 785 -38.05 -2.90 9.53
CA THR A 785 -39.42 -2.62 9.04
C THR A 785 -39.46 -1.95 7.66
N ARG A 786 -38.33 -1.45 7.17
CA ARG A 786 -38.17 -0.85 5.84
C ARG A 786 -37.51 -1.81 4.85
N GLY A 787 -37.39 -3.10 5.18
CA GLY A 787 -36.82 -4.12 4.29
C GLY A 787 -35.29 -4.06 4.14
N GLY A 788 -34.60 -3.25 4.94
CA GLY A 788 -33.15 -3.23 5.04
C GLY A 788 -32.63 -4.50 5.71
N LEU A 789 -31.56 -5.11 5.19
CA LEU A 789 -31.05 -6.40 5.68
C LEU A 789 -30.12 -6.21 6.89
N LEU A 790 -30.44 -6.80 8.03
CA LEU A 790 -29.49 -6.92 9.16
C LEU A 790 -28.60 -8.14 9.00
N LEU A 791 -29.20 -9.26 8.58
CA LEU A 791 -28.55 -10.54 8.40
C LEU A 791 -29.28 -11.33 7.31
N ARG A 792 -28.52 -12.10 6.55
CA ARG A 792 -29.04 -13.18 5.72
C ARG A 792 -28.11 -14.38 5.89
N ASP A 793 -28.66 -15.50 6.34
CA ASP A 793 -27.92 -16.74 6.53
C ASP A 793 -28.78 -17.96 6.20
N THR A 794 -28.16 -19.14 6.22
CA THR A 794 -28.84 -20.41 5.94
C THR A 794 -28.57 -21.36 7.09
N LEU A 795 -29.64 -21.87 7.70
CA LEU A 795 -29.57 -22.90 8.73
C LEU A 795 -29.92 -24.26 8.11
N SER A 796 -29.25 -25.32 8.56
CA SER A 796 -29.50 -26.68 8.09
C SER A 796 -30.19 -27.48 9.20
N VAL A 797 -31.34 -28.09 8.90
CA VAL A 797 -32.11 -28.90 9.85
C VAL A 797 -32.18 -30.33 9.33
N PRO A 798 -31.61 -31.32 10.03
CA PRO A 798 -31.68 -32.72 9.60
C PRO A 798 -33.12 -33.17 9.33
N VAL A 799 -33.30 -34.06 8.34
CA VAL A 799 -34.63 -34.58 7.99
C VAL A 799 -35.27 -35.24 9.22
N GLY A 800 -36.47 -34.81 9.57
CA GLY A 800 -37.21 -35.31 10.74
C GLY A 800 -36.90 -34.61 12.07
N GLU A 801 -35.92 -33.73 12.12
CA GLU A 801 -35.59 -32.96 13.33
C GLU A 801 -36.29 -31.59 13.37
N THR A 802 -36.37 -31.01 14.57
CA THR A 802 -36.94 -29.70 14.83
C THR A 802 -35.86 -28.74 15.33
N LEU A 803 -35.69 -27.60 14.65
CA LEU A 803 -34.78 -26.54 15.07
C LEU A 803 -35.54 -25.39 15.74
N MET A 804 -35.11 -24.99 16.93
CA MET A 804 -35.57 -23.77 17.58
C MET A 804 -34.76 -22.56 17.09
N VAL A 805 -35.35 -21.72 16.24
CA VAL A 805 -34.69 -20.53 15.69
C VAL A 805 -35.02 -19.30 16.52
N LYS A 806 -34.06 -18.83 17.31
CA LYS A 806 -34.18 -17.57 18.08
C LYS A 806 -33.83 -16.35 17.23
N ALA A 807 -34.46 -15.22 17.54
CA ALA A 807 -34.10 -13.92 16.98
C ALA A 807 -32.67 -13.54 17.40
N PRO A 808 -31.74 -13.31 16.46
CA PRO A 808 -30.44 -12.75 16.80
C PRO A 808 -30.55 -11.37 17.43
N LYS A 809 -29.63 -11.04 18.35
CA LYS A 809 -29.52 -9.68 18.89
C LYS A 809 -28.69 -8.83 17.93
N PHE A 810 -29.22 -7.66 17.58
CA PHE A 810 -28.51 -6.64 16.81
C PHE A 810 -28.52 -5.32 17.60
N ASP A 811 -27.38 -4.65 17.69
CA ASP A 811 -27.32 -3.36 18.38
C ASP A 811 -28.22 -2.34 17.68
N TYR A 812 -28.95 -1.56 18.49
CA TYR A 812 -29.92 -0.55 18.04
C TYR A 812 -31.18 -1.10 17.33
N TYR A 813 -31.40 -2.41 17.33
CA TYR A 813 -32.60 -3.03 16.76
C TYR A 813 -33.28 -3.96 17.77
N THR A 814 -34.61 -4.00 17.72
CA THR A 814 -35.43 -4.86 18.57
C THR A 814 -36.25 -5.81 17.69
N PRO A 815 -36.25 -7.13 17.94
CA PRO A 815 -37.11 -8.05 17.20
C PRO A 815 -38.59 -7.66 17.34
N LYS A 816 -39.30 -7.64 16.22
CA LYS A 816 -40.74 -7.38 16.14
C LYS A 816 -41.47 -8.67 15.82
N ASP A 817 -42.52 -8.98 16.57
CA ASP A 817 -43.39 -10.14 16.34
C ASP A 817 -42.64 -11.50 16.34
N VAL A 818 -41.46 -11.59 16.97
CA VAL A 818 -40.73 -12.86 17.16
C VAL A 818 -40.79 -13.28 18.64
N PRO A 819 -41.34 -14.47 18.97
CA PRO A 819 -41.40 -14.96 20.35
C PRO A 819 -40.01 -15.06 21.01
N ALA A 820 -39.93 -14.76 22.30
CA ALA A 820 -38.66 -14.75 23.05
C ALA A 820 -38.00 -16.14 23.11
N GLU A 821 -38.81 -17.19 23.17
CA GLU A 821 -38.43 -18.60 23.12
C GLU A 821 -37.90 -19.03 21.73
N GLY A 822 -38.16 -18.24 20.68
CA GLY A 822 -37.83 -18.54 19.29
C GLY A 822 -38.95 -19.28 18.56
N VAL A 823 -38.77 -19.51 17.26
CA VAL A 823 -39.72 -20.21 16.39
C VAL A 823 -39.27 -21.66 16.22
N ALA A 824 -40.12 -22.61 16.59
CA ALA A 824 -39.90 -24.03 16.32
C ALA A 824 -40.11 -24.32 14.83
N VAL A 825 -39.13 -24.92 14.15
CA VAL A 825 -39.20 -25.24 12.74
C VAL A 825 -38.84 -26.70 12.50
N THR A 826 -39.83 -27.49 12.09
CA THR A 826 -39.67 -28.88 11.62
C THR A 826 -39.90 -28.90 10.10
N PRO A 827 -38.88 -28.61 9.29
CA PRO A 827 -39.08 -28.46 7.85
C PRO A 827 -39.29 -29.81 7.15
N THR A 828 -40.22 -29.84 6.19
CA THR A 828 -40.41 -30.92 5.21
C THR A 828 -40.03 -30.48 3.79
N ALA A 829 -39.60 -29.23 3.64
CA ALA A 829 -39.08 -28.61 2.43
C ALA A 829 -38.15 -27.45 2.84
N ASP A 830 -37.25 -27.04 1.93
CA ASP A 830 -36.48 -25.81 2.15
C ASP A 830 -37.45 -24.63 2.21
N ARG A 831 -37.27 -23.72 3.17
CA ARG A 831 -38.17 -22.59 3.37
C ARG A 831 -37.43 -21.33 3.77
N HIS A 832 -38.04 -20.19 3.49
CA HIS A 832 -37.55 -18.89 3.95
C HIS A 832 -38.21 -18.54 5.29
N LEU A 833 -37.42 -18.06 6.25
CA LEU A 833 -37.86 -17.55 7.54
C LEU A 833 -37.42 -16.09 7.66
N LYS A 834 -38.36 -15.17 7.47
CA LYS A 834 -38.13 -13.73 7.67
C LYS A 834 -38.42 -13.36 9.12
N MET A 835 -37.51 -12.63 9.76
CA MET A 835 -37.66 -12.03 11.08
C MET A 835 -37.55 -10.51 10.93
N THR A 836 -38.54 -9.78 11.45
CA THR A 836 -38.60 -8.33 11.34
C THR A 836 -38.04 -7.67 12.59
N TYR A 837 -37.35 -6.54 12.42
CA TYR A 837 -36.76 -5.75 13.50
C TYR A 837 -37.21 -4.29 13.41
N GLU A 838 -37.40 -3.66 14.56
CA GLU A 838 -37.68 -2.23 14.68
C GLU A 838 -36.45 -1.48 15.19
N THR A 839 -36.28 -0.25 14.73
CA THR A 839 -35.23 0.66 15.18
C THR A 839 -35.70 2.09 15.06
N GLU A 840 -35.19 2.95 15.94
CA GLU A 840 -35.30 4.40 15.80
C GLU A 840 -34.22 4.97 14.86
N ALA A 841 -33.13 4.24 14.63
CA ALA A 841 -32.02 4.71 13.80
C ALA A 841 -32.43 4.87 12.32
N TYR A 842 -31.79 5.82 11.65
CA TYR A 842 -31.84 5.91 10.19
C TYR A 842 -31.01 4.78 9.57
N SER A 843 -31.55 4.17 8.52
CA SER A 843 -30.86 3.09 7.79
C SER A 843 -29.88 3.69 6.78
N GLY A 844 -28.59 3.64 7.08
CA GLY A 844 -27.53 3.82 6.08
C GLY A 844 -27.17 2.50 5.42
N VAL A 845 -26.24 2.55 4.46
CA VAL A 845 -25.79 1.39 3.69
C VAL A 845 -24.48 0.87 4.30
N LYS A 846 -24.47 -0.38 4.72
CA LYS A 846 -23.26 -1.15 5.08
C LYS A 846 -22.68 -1.88 3.87
N ALA A 847 -23.55 -2.45 3.05
CA ALA A 847 -23.18 -3.11 1.80
C ALA A 847 -24.39 -3.18 0.88
N VAL A 848 -24.14 -3.10 -0.43
CA VAL A 848 -25.18 -3.31 -1.45
C VAL A 848 -25.41 -4.80 -1.65
N ALA A 849 -26.66 -5.23 -1.73
CA ALA A 849 -27.04 -6.60 -2.04
C ALA A 849 -27.54 -6.70 -3.49
N GLU A 850 -28.08 -7.85 -3.88
CA GLU A 850 -28.54 -8.11 -5.26
C GLU A 850 -29.60 -7.10 -5.74
N PRO A 851 -29.65 -6.82 -7.06
CA PRO A 851 -30.74 -6.03 -7.65
C PRO A 851 -32.06 -6.78 -7.50
N VAL A 852 -33.16 -6.04 -7.36
CA VAL A 852 -34.50 -6.60 -7.20
C VAL A 852 -35.29 -6.62 -8.51
N GLY A 853 -35.94 -7.76 -8.76
CA GLY A 853 -36.91 -7.93 -9.85
C GLY A 853 -38.37 -7.66 -9.42
N GLN A 854 -38.61 -7.40 -8.13
CA GLN A 854 -39.92 -7.10 -7.57
C GLN A 854 -39.81 -5.97 -6.54
N LEU A 855 -40.79 -5.06 -6.53
CA LEU A 855 -40.88 -3.95 -5.59
C LEU A 855 -41.93 -4.24 -4.51
N GLU A 856 -41.64 -3.82 -3.29
CA GLU A 856 -42.49 -4.03 -2.10
C GLU A 856 -42.84 -2.67 -1.48
N ASP A 857 -44.07 -2.56 -0.98
CA ASP A 857 -44.59 -1.33 -0.37
C ASP A 857 -43.92 -1.08 0.99
N GLY A 858 -43.49 0.17 1.22
CA GLY A 858 -42.77 0.58 2.42
C GLY A 858 -41.31 0.14 2.50
N HIS A 859 -40.77 -0.54 1.48
CA HIS A 859 -39.38 -0.98 1.47
C HIS A 859 -38.43 0.09 0.92
N SER A 860 -37.25 0.20 1.53
CA SER A 860 -36.17 1.06 1.10
C SER A 860 -35.18 0.33 0.19
N PHE A 861 -34.66 1.05 -0.80
CA PHE A 861 -33.68 0.57 -1.76
C PHE A 861 -32.55 1.56 -1.96
N VAL A 862 -31.44 1.07 -2.49
CA VAL A 862 -30.38 1.90 -3.06
C VAL A 862 -30.58 1.92 -4.58
N ILE A 863 -30.65 3.12 -5.16
CA ILE A 863 -30.96 3.33 -6.58
C ILE A 863 -29.67 3.62 -7.34
N TYR A 864 -29.36 2.82 -8.35
CA TYR A 864 -28.18 2.97 -9.21
C TYR A 864 -28.61 3.25 -10.66
N ASP A 865 -28.20 4.37 -11.22
CA ASP A 865 -28.31 4.63 -12.65
C ASP A 865 -27.23 3.85 -13.40
N THR A 866 -27.63 2.99 -14.34
CA THR A 866 -26.66 2.20 -15.11
C THR A 866 -26.09 2.92 -16.32
N ALA A 867 -26.70 4.05 -16.75
CA ALA A 867 -26.37 4.88 -17.91
C ALA A 867 -25.41 4.20 -18.91
N VAL A 868 -25.90 3.15 -19.58
CA VAL A 868 -25.07 2.22 -20.35
C VAL A 868 -24.33 2.90 -21.51
N ASN A 869 -24.88 4.01 -22.01
CA ASN A 869 -24.34 4.79 -23.12
C ASN A 869 -23.51 6.01 -22.68
N ASP A 870 -23.56 6.41 -21.40
CA ASP A 870 -22.79 7.54 -20.86
C ASP A 870 -22.43 7.27 -19.38
N PRO A 871 -21.32 6.58 -19.12
CA PRO A 871 -20.92 6.12 -17.79
C PRO A 871 -20.63 7.25 -16.80
N LYS A 872 -20.35 8.47 -17.31
CA LYS A 872 -20.16 9.64 -16.45
C LYS A 872 -21.44 10.02 -15.72
N ARG A 873 -22.59 9.54 -16.18
CA ARG A 873 -23.91 9.75 -15.58
C ARG A 873 -24.36 8.56 -14.71
N ALA A 874 -23.69 7.42 -14.85
CA ALA A 874 -23.94 6.22 -14.07
C ALA A 874 -23.48 6.40 -12.61
N GLY A 875 -24.29 5.96 -11.66
CA GLY A 875 -23.94 6.10 -10.26
C GLY A 875 -25.14 5.98 -9.33
N PHE A 876 -24.86 5.87 -8.05
CA PHE A 876 -25.91 5.84 -7.05
C PHE A 876 -26.59 7.21 -6.95
N ARG A 877 -27.88 7.21 -6.64
CA ARG A 877 -28.63 8.45 -6.41
C ARG A 877 -28.62 8.74 -4.92
N ASN A 878 -28.15 9.93 -4.56
CA ASN A 878 -28.17 10.43 -3.19
C ASN A 878 -28.72 11.86 -3.15
N VAL A 879 -28.88 12.40 -1.95
CA VAL A 879 -29.36 13.76 -1.74
C VAL A 879 -28.23 14.63 -1.20
N ASN A 880 -28.05 15.81 -1.77
CA ASN A 880 -27.24 16.84 -1.15
C ASN A 880 -28.00 17.40 0.08
N PRO A 881 -27.46 17.31 1.30
CA PRO A 881 -28.17 17.70 2.52
C PRO A 881 -28.52 19.19 2.59
N THR A 882 -27.73 20.04 1.94
CA THR A 882 -27.90 21.49 1.96
C THR A 882 -28.88 21.95 0.89
N THR A 883 -28.70 21.50 -0.34
CA THR A 883 -29.51 21.96 -1.48
C THR A 883 -30.77 21.11 -1.71
N GLN A 884 -30.85 19.93 -1.08
CA GLN A 884 -31.88 18.90 -1.31
C GLN A 884 -31.95 18.40 -2.76
N GLN A 885 -30.89 18.66 -3.53
CA GLN A 885 -30.78 18.18 -4.91
C GLN A 885 -30.46 16.69 -4.94
N VAL A 886 -31.09 15.98 -5.86
CA VAL A 886 -30.78 14.57 -6.14
C VAL A 886 -29.54 14.50 -7.03
N MET A 887 -28.47 14.02 -6.43
CA MET A 887 -27.13 13.98 -6.99
C MET A 887 -26.75 12.57 -7.41
N GLN A 888 -25.75 12.49 -8.27
CA GLN A 888 -24.98 11.29 -8.50
C GLN A 888 -23.93 11.16 -7.39
N GLY A 889 -23.84 9.98 -6.78
CA GLY A 889 -22.90 9.67 -5.71
C GLY A 889 -22.21 8.32 -5.92
N ARG A 890 -21.14 8.11 -5.16
CA ARG A 890 -20.42 6.83 -5.06
C ARG A 890 -20.46 6.36 -3.61
N LEU A 891 -20.54 5.05 -3.40
CA LEU A 891 -20.44 4.45 -2.08
C LEU A 891 -18.97 4.36 -1.70
N ALA A 892 -18.61 4.79 -0.49
CA ALA A 892 -17.25 4.70 0.01
C ALA A 892 -17.07 3.32 0.66
N GLN A 893 -16.17 2.48 0.13
CA GLN A 893 -15.98 1.09 0.60
C GLN A 893 -17.27 0.23 0.57
N GLY A 894 -18.22 0.55 -0.32
CA GLY A 894 -19.53 -0.11 -0.37
C GLY A 894 -20.53 0.39 0.70
N GLU A 895 -20.11 1.31 1.57
CA GLU A 895 -20.94 1.95 2.58
C GLU A 895 -21.44 3.33 2.13
N ALA A 896 -22.55 3.76 2.73
CA ALA A 896 -23.06 5.12 2.57
C ALA A 896 -23.94 5.56 3.74
N THR A 897 -24.11 6.87 3.83
CA THR A 897 -25.06 7.51 4.75
C THR A 897 -26.50 7.29 4.29
N PRO A 898 -27.51 7.54 5.16
CA PRO A 898 -28.92 7.42 4.82
C PRO A 898 -29.41 8.35 3.68
N TYR A 899 -28.59 9.29 3.20
CA TYR A 899 -28.90 10.09 2.01
C TYR A 899 -28.97 9.27 0.72
N PHE A 900 -28.49 8.02 0.71
CA PHE A 900 -28.48 7.11 -0.44
C PHE A 900 -29.68 6.14 -0.47
N THR A 901 -30.49 6.13 0.58
CA THR A 901 -31.60 5.17 0.72
C THR A 901 -32.93 5.82 0.36
N TRP A 902 -33.78 5.07 -0.35
CA TRP A 902 -35.04 5.55 -0.92
C TRP A 902 -36.17 4.56 -0.64
N THR A 903 -37.18 4.98 0.12
CA THR A 903 -38.38 4.18 0.40
C THR A 903 -39.39 4.33 -0.73
N LEU A 904 -39.94 3.21 -1.17
CA LEU A 904 -41.02 3.17 -2.14
C LEU A 904 -42.36 2.99 -1.43
N GLU A 905 -43.29 3.91 -1.69
CA GLU A 905 -44.67 3.83 -1.18
C GLU A 905 -45.63 3.59 -2.35
N LYS A 906 -46.45 2.55 -2.24
CA LYS A 906 -47.39 2.16 -3.28
C LYS A 906 -48.61 3.08 -3.25
N SER A 907 -49.00 3.58 -4.42
CA SER A 907 -50.14 4.47 -4.63
C SER A 907 -50.92 3.98 -5.85
N GLY A 908 -51.86 3.05 -5.63
CA GLY A 908 -52.57 2.35 -6.70
C GLY A 908 -51.63 1.45 -7.51
N ALA A 909 -51.53 1.69 -8.82
CA ALA A 909 -50.58 1.00 -9.71
C ALA A 909 -49.21 1.69 -9.82
N ARG A 910 -49.01 2.83 -9.13
CA ARG A 910 -47.80 3.67 -9.18
C ARG A 910 -47.10 3.72 -7.83
N TRP A 911 -45.91 4.33 -7.82
CA TRP A 911 -45.05 4.44 -6.65
C TRP A 911 -44.66 5.89 -6.39
N LYS A 912 -44.60 6.26 -5.11
CA LYS A 912 -43.91 7.45 -4.63
C LYS A 912 -42.52 7.04 -4.14
N VAL A 913 -41.55 7.93 -4.25
CA VAL A 913 -40.16 7.67 -3.84
C VAL A 913 -39.76 8.68 -2.78
N LYS A 914 -39.48 8.21 -1.57
CA LYS A 914 -39.23 9.03 -0.38
C LYS A 914 -37.80 8.85 0.10
N ASN A 915 -37.14 9.93 0.52
CA ASN A 915 -35.94 9.86 1.34
C ASN A 915 -36.34 10.04 2.81
N GLU A 916 -36.22 8.98 3.62
CA GLU A 916 -36.69 8.98 5.02
C GLU A 916 -35.95 9.97 5.90
N LEU A 917 -34.67 10.15 5.66
CA LEU A 917 -33.84 11.03 6.48
C LEU A 917 -34.33 12.48 6.42
N LEU A 918 -34.77 12.93 5.25
CA LEU A 918 -35.26 14.29 5.02
C LEU A 918 -36.79 14.41 5.08
N ASP A 919 -37.50 13.29 5.23
CA ASP A 919 -38.95 13.18 5.17
C ASP A 919 -39.56 13.86 3.93
N LYS A 920 -38.93 13.65 2.76
CA LYS A 920 -39.32 14.29 1.49
C LYS A 920 -39.32 13.33 0.32
N TYR A 921 -40.06 13.70 -0.71
CA TYR A 921 -40.31 12.88 -1.89
C TYR A 921 -39.58 13.39 -3.13
N LEU A 922 -39.31 12.48 -4.05
CA LEU A 922 -38.98 12.79 -5.42
C LEU A 922 -40.23 13.39 -6.10
N PRO A 923 -40.20 14.64 -6.61
CA PRO A 923 -41.30 15.23 -7.34
C PRO A 923 -41.37 14.69 -8.78
N GLU A 924 -42.43 15.04 -9.52
CA GLU A 924 -42.49 14.79 -10.96
C GLU A 924 -41.24 15.27 -11.70
N MET A 925 -40.78 14.50 -12.69
CA MET A 925 -39.50 14.78 -13.35
C MET A 925 -39.58 16.06 -14.18
N VAL A 926 -38.54 16.90 -14.08
CA VAL A 926 -38.40 18.11 -14.89
C VAL A 926 -37.46 17.82 -16.06
N GLN A 927 -37.92 18.07 -17.29
CA GLN A 927 -37.10 17.86 -18.48
C GLN A 927 -35.85 18.75 -18.45
N SER A 928 -34.67 18.15 -18.57
CA SER A 928 -33.37 18.83 -18.51
C SER A 928 -33.13 19.68 -17.24
N GLY A 929 -33.89 19.46 -16.17
CA GLY A 929 -33.84 20.23 -14.92
C GLY A 929 -33.29 19.43 -13.75
N ARG A 930 -32.65 20.12 -12.81
CA ARG A 930 -32.21 19.52 -11.54
C ARG A 930 -33.42 19.12 -10.71
N ILE A 931 -33.41 17.90 -10.17
CA ILE A 931 -34.46 17.44 -9.26
C ILE A 931 -34.11 17.81 -7.82
N LEU A 932 -35.02 18.55 -7.16
CA LEU A 932 -34.97 18.87 -5.75
C LEU A 932 -36.06 18.09 -5.02
N LEU A 933 -35.77 17.56 -3.83
CA LEU A 933 -36.80 16.89 -3.04
C LEU A 933 -37.88 17.87 -2.58
N SER A 934 -39.11 17.38 -2.47
CA SER A 934 -40.32 18.17 -2.19
C SER A 934 -41.27 17.43 -1.26
N ASN A 935 -42.16 18.17 -0.61
CA ASN A 935 -43.30 17.58 0.13
C ASN A 935 -44.36 17.01 -0.83
N ASN A 936 -44.37 17.46 -2.08
CA ASN A 936 -45.28 16.96 -3.11
C ASN A 936 -44.63 15.80 -3.88
N ALA A 937 -45.16 14.59 -3.70
CA ALA A 937 -44.64 13.39 -4.33
C ALA A 937 -45.05 13.27 -5.81
N GLY A 938 -44.08 12.94 -6.67
CA GLY A 938 -44.35 12.43 -8.01
C GLY A 938 -44.87 10.99 -7.98
N LEU A 939 -45.55 10.57 -9.04
CA LEU A 939 -46.08 9.21 -9.20
C LEU A 939 -45.39 8.49 -10.36
N PHE A 940 -44.71 7.39 -10.05
CA PHE A 940 -43.85 6.69 -11.01
C PHE A 940 -44.35 5.28 -11.35
N ASN A 941 -44.29 4.95 -12.64
CA ASN A 941 -44.40 3.60 -13.16
C ASN A 941 -43.00 2.97 -13.24
N PHE A 942 -42.81 1.82 -12.59
CA PHE A 942 -41.61 1.00 -12.70
C PHE A 942 -41.90 -0.19 -13.61
N THR A 943 -41.16 -0.32 -14.72
CA THR A 943 -41.27 -1.44 -15.66
C THR A 943 -39.95 -2.19 -15.72
N LEU A 944 -39.95 -3.48 -15.34
CA LEU A 944 -38.75 -4.31 -15.37
C LEU A 944 -38.33 -4.58 -16.83
N ASN A 945 -37.05 -4.42 -17.13
CA ASN A 945 -36.49 -4.63 -18.46
C ASN A 945 -36.23 -6.13 -18.74
N ALA A 946 -35.91 -6.45 -19.99
CA ALA A 946 -35.69 -7.83 -20.44
C ALA A 946 -34.49 -8.52 -19.78
N ASP A 947 -33.52 -7.75 -19.27
CA ASP A 947 -32.39 -8.25 -18.48
C ASP A 947 -32.79 -8.75 -17.08
N LYS A 948 -34.03 -8.46 -16.63
CA LYS A 948 -34.57 -8.79 -15.31
C LYS A 948 -33.80 -8.20 -14.13
N GLU A 949 -32.92 -7.22 -14.39
CA GLU A 949 -32.10 -6.55 -13.37
C GLU A 949 -32.36 -5.04 -13.32
N THR A 950 -32.71 -4.43 -14.46
CA THR A 950 -32.89 -2.99 -14.57
C THR A 950 -34.36 -2.62 -14.76
N TRP A 951 -34.71 -1.42 -14.31
CA TRP A 951 -36.04 -0.85 -14.37
C TRP A 951 -36.02 0.39 -15.27
N LYS A 952 -37.03 0.48 -16.13
CA LYS A 952 -37.43 1.73 -16.77
C LYS A 952 -38.45 2.44 -15.87
N VAL A 953 -38.17 3.70 -15.52
CA VAL A 953 -39.00 4.45 -14.58
C VAL A 953 -39.58 5.70 -15.26
N GLN A 954 -40.90 5.85 -15.24
CA GLN A 954 -41.62 6.94 -15.90
C GLN A 954 -42.55 7.67 -14.92
N GLY A 955 -42.45 8.99 -14.85
CA GLY A 955 -43.36 9.85 -14.08
C GLY A 955 -44.74 9.98 -14.70
N SER A 956 -45.68 10.52 -13.94
CA SER A 956 -47.06 10.69 -14.38
C SER A 956 -47.19 11.72 -15.51
N ASN A 957 -46.25 12.66 -15.57
CA ASN A 957 -46.08 13.63 -16.63
C ASN A 957 -45.39 13.09 -17.90
N ARG A 958 -45.24 11.75 -18.04
CA ARG A 958 -44.62 11.03 -19.16
C ARG A 958 -43.11 11.23 -19.32
N GLN A 959 -42.44 11.94 -18.41
CA GLN A 959 -40.99 12.07 -18.38
C GLN A 959 -40.37 10.84 -17.70
N TYR A 960 -39.30 10.29 -18.28
CA TYR A 960 -38.55 9.18 -17.71
C TYR A 960 -37.45 9.68 -16.77
N TRP A 961 -37.06 8.82 -15.82
CA TRP A 961 -35.86 9.04 -15.04
C TRP A 961 -34.64 9.00 -15.95
N ASP A 962 -33.80 10.02 -15.83
CA ASP A 962 -32.60 10.19 -16.62
C ASP A 962 -31.49 10.82 -15.75
N GLY A 963 -30.26 10.82 -16.26
CA GLY A 963 -29.10 11.41 -15.62
C GLY A 963 -28.52 12.55 -16.46
N ALA A 964 -28.00 13.57 -15.77
CA ALA A 964 -27.01 14.49 -16.28
C ALA A 964 -25.71 14.30 -15.47
N GLU A 965 -24.60 14.86 -15.94
CA GLU A 965 -23.34 14.80 -15.20
C GLU A 965 -23.54 15.43 -13.80
N GLY A 966 -23.41 14.60 -12.76
CA GLY A 966 -23.55 15.01 -11.36
C GLY A 966 -24.97 15.01 -10.77
N PHE A 967 -26.06 14.89 -11.55
CA PHE A 967 -27.42 14.98 -10.99
C PHE A 967 -28.50 14.25 -11.81
N MET A 968 -29.66 14.03 -11.19
CA MET A 968 -30.82 13.40 -11.81
C MET A 968 -31.71 14.42 -12.56
N THR A 969 -32.29 14.03 -13.69
CA THR A 969 -33.16 14.87 -14.55
C THR A 969 -34.27 14.03 -15.23
N GLY A 970 -35.25 14.69 -15.86
CA GLY A 970 -36.27 14.04 -16.70
C GLY A 970 -35.94 14.07 -18.21
N TRP A 971 -36.45 13.09 -18.95
CA TRP A 971 -36.40 13.05 -20.42
C TRP A 971 -37.65 12.45 -21.09
N HIS A 972 -37.98 12.87 -22.31
CA HIS A 972 -39.30 12.66 -22.92
C HIS A 972 -39.43 11.39 -23.80
N THR A 973 -38.32 10.81 -24.27
CA THR A 973 -38.34 9.68 -25.23
C THR A 973 -37.97 8.34 -24.58
N TYR A 974 -36.79 8.25 -24.00
CA TYR A 974 -36.28 7.05 -23.33
C TYR A 974 -35.32 7.48 -22.22
N GLY A 975 -35.64 7.14 -20.97
CA GLY A 975 -34.75 7.41 -19.82
C GLY A 975 -33.71 6.31 -19.62
N HIS A 976 -32.79 6.54 -18.69
CA HIS A 976 -31.79 5.56 -18.33
C HIS A 976 -32.39 4.32 -17.66
N PRO A 977 -31.74 3.15 -17.76
CA PRO A 977 -32.07 1.99 -16.94
C PRO A 977 -31.55 2.18 -15.51
N TYR A 978 -32.36 1.83 -14.52
CA TYR A 978 -31.98 1.91 -13.11
C TYR A 978 -32.00 0.54 -12.44
N ARG A 979 -30.96 0.19 -11.68
CA ARG A 979 -31.00 -0.95 -10.75
C ARG A 979 -31.45 -0.49 -9.39
N LEU A 980 -32.39 -1.21 -8.80
CA LEU A 980 -32.78 -1.03 -7.41
C LEU A 980 -32.19 -2.19 -6.63
N HIS A 981 -31.40 -1.89 -5.62
CA HIS A 981 -30.71 -2.88 -4.81
C HIS A 981 -31.30 -2.95 -3.41
N ARG A 982 -31.43 -4.16 -2.88
CA ARG A 982 -31.47 -4.33 -1.42
C ARG A 982 -30.12 -3.92 -0.83
N TYR A 983 -30.07 -3.69 0.47
CA TYR A 983 -28.81 -3.34 1.13
C TYR A 983 -28.78 -3.85 2.57
N PHE A 984 -27.57 -4.14 3.05
CA PHE A 984 -27.32 -4.38 4.46
C PHE A 984 -27.28 -3.06 5.20
N VAL A 985 -27.97 -2.97 6.33
CA VAL A 985 -28.14 -1.72 7.06
C VAL A 985 -26.93 -1.39 7.94
N LYS A 986 -26.60 -0.10 7.97
CA LYS A 986 -25.71 0.50 8.97
C LYS A 986 -26.53 1.55 9.73
N PRO A 987 -26.72 1.43 11.05
CA PRO A 987 -27.54 2.38 11.80
C PRO A 987 -26.84 3.73 11.96
N TYR A 988 -27.60 4.82 11.79
CA TYR A 988 -27.16 6.19 12.02
C TYR A 988 -28.16 6.93 12.91
N PHE A 989 -27.63 7.83 13.74
CA PHE A 989 -28.43 8.76 14.53
C PHE A 989 -28.13 10.20 14.13
N SER A 990 -29.07 11.10 14.38
CA SER A 990 -28.85 12.53 14.19
C SER A 990 -28.31 13.17 15.46
N VAL A 991 -27.36 14.07 15.30
CA VAL A 991 -26.94 15.03 16.33
C VAL A 991 -27.32 16.41 15.82
N THR A 992 -28.38 16.96 16.41
CA THR A 992 -28.86 18.31 16.14
C THR A 992 -28.12 19.28 17.04
N VAL A 993 -27.43 20.25 16.45
CA VAL A 993 -26.72 21.31 17.17
C VAL A 993 -27.40 22.64 16.86
N SER A 994 -27.95 23.28 17.89
CA SER A 994 -28.63 24.57 17.75
C SER A 994 -27.93 25.65 18.57
N ALA A 995 -27.67 26.81 17.98
CA ALA A 995 -27.38 28.03 18.71
C ALA A 995 -28.70 28.70 19.12
N VAL A 996 -28.88 29.05 20.38
CA VAL A 996 -30.12 29.66 20.90
C VAL A 996 -29.82 30.94 21.69
N SER A 997 -30.73 31.90 21.72
CA SER A 997 -30.59 33.11 22.55
C SER A 997 -30.80 32.81 24.05
N ALA A 998 -29.97 33.40 24.91
CA ALA A 998 -30.19 33.42 26.34
C ALA A 998 -31.48 34.22 26.67
N GLY A 999 -32.38 33.63 27.45
CA GLY A 999 -33.68 34.20 27.79
C GLY A 999 -34.82 33.59 26.98
N GLU A 1000 -34.98 34.02 25.71
CA GLU A 1000 -36.12 33.63 24.86
C GLU A 1000 -35.98 32.24 24.21
N GLY A 1001 -34.77 31.68 24.13
CA GLY A 1001 -34.53 30.36 23.52
C GLY A 1001 -34.69 30.34 21.99
N THR A 1002 -34.73 31.51 21.35
CA THR A 1002 -34.88 31.65 19.89
C THR A 1002 -33.70 31.00 19.18
N ILE A 1003 -33.97 30.11 18.21
CA ILE A 1003 -32.94 29.45 17.40
C ILE A 1003 -32.26 30.48 16.49
N LEU A 1004 -30.96 30.69 16.71
CA LEU A 1004 -30.10 31.59 15.94
C LEU A 1004 -29.48 30.88 14.74
N SER A 1005 -29.15 29.60 14.92
CA SER A 1005 -28.73 28.70 13.85
C SER A 1005 -28.96 27.25 14.29
N GLN A 1006 -29.13 26.35 13.33
CA GLN A 1006 -29.30 24.94 13.59
C GLN A 1006 -28.63 24.13 12.49
N GLN A 1007 -27.91 23.09 12.90
CA GLN A 1007 -27.27 22.12 12.01
C GLN A 1007 -27.62 20.71 12.48
N VAL A 1008 -27.71 19.78 11.55
CA VAL A 1008 -27.95 18.36 11.85
C VAL A 1008 -26.80 17.56 11.25
N ALA A 1009 -26.07 16.85 12.09
CA ALA A 1009 -25.06 15.88 11.67
C ALA A 1009 -25.64 14.47 11.74
N ILE A 1010 -25.35 13.65 10.74
CA ILE A 1010 -25.76 12.23 10.72
C ILE A 1010 -24.54 11.38 11.04
N VAL A 1011 -24.59 10.71 12.19
CA VAL A 1011 -23.44 10.05 12.82
C VAL A 1011 -23.71 8.53 12.86
N PRO A 1012 -22.74 7.70 12.45
CA PRO A 1012 -22.88 6.25 12.62
C PRO A 1012 -23.11 5.91 14.09
N ALA A 1013 -24.08 5.03 14.38
CA ALA A 1013 -24.38 4.63 15.74
C ALA A 1013 -23.14 3.99 16.42
N GLY A 1014 -22.89 4.35 17.67
CA GLY A 1014 -21.71 3.95 18.45
C GLY A 1014 -20.46 4.80 18.22
N SER A 1015 -20.44 5.67 17.22
CA SER A 1015 -19.30 6.58 16.99
C SER A 1015 -19.33 7.78 17.93
N ALA A 1016 -18.15 8.33 18.21
CA ALA A 1016 -18.02 9.62 18.88
C ALA A 1016 -18.37 10.79 17.93
N TYR A 1017 -18.90 11.88 18.48
CA TYR A 1017 -19.14 13.14 17.78
C TYR A 1017 -18.52 14.31 18.54
N THR A 1018 -17.61 15.04 17.90
CA THR A 1018 -16.97 16.22 18.49
C THR A 1018 -17.83 17.45 18.21
N LEU A 1019 -18.19 18.18 19.27
CA LEU A 1019 -18.90 19.43 19.11
C LEU A 1019 -17.95 20.59 18.79
N VAL A 1020 -18.38 21.46 17.88
CA VAL A 1020 -17.76 22.78 17.65
C VAL A 1020 -18.84 23.83 17.89
N ALA A 1021 -18.57 24.77 18.80
CA ALA A 1021 -19.50 25.86 19.09
C ALA A 1021 -19.59 26.80 17.88
N PRO A 1022 -20.78 27.11 17.35
CA PRO A 1022 -20.91 28.04 16.24
C PRO A 1022 -20.51 29.46 16.70
N VAL A 1023 -19.93 30.26 15.81
CA VAL A 1023 -19.71 31.68 16.12
C VAL A 1023 -21.01 32.44 15.84
N VAL A 1024 -21.52 33.14 16.84
CA VAL A 1024 -22.72 33.99 16.70
C VAL A 1024 -22.31 35.45 16.90
N GLU A 1025 -22.39 36.24 15.83
CA GLU A 1025 -21.96 37.63 15.84
C GLU A 1025 -22.73 38.45 16.90
N GLY A 1026 -21.99 39.25 17.67
CA GLY A 1026 -22.56 40.11 18.71
C GLY A 1026 -23.07 39.39 19.95
N ARG A 1027 -22.74 38.10 20.15
CA ARG A 1027 -23.17 37.32 21.33
C ARG A 1027 -22.03 36.47 21.90
N GLU A 1028 -22.10 36.18 23.20
CA GLU A 1028 -21.15 35.33 23.92
C GLU A 1028 -21.77 33.96 24.23
N LEU A 1029 -21.00 32.88 24.11
CA LEU A 1029 -21.45 31.56 24.53
C LEU A 1029 -21.54 31.52 26.06
N VAL A 1030 -22.75 31.32 26.58
CA VAL A 1030 -23.05 31.26 28.01
C VAL A 1030 -22.95 29.83 28.53
N SER A 1031 -23.57 28.87 27.83
CA SER A 1031 -23.61 27.47 28.25
C SER A 1031 -23.82 26.51 27.09
N VAL A 1032 -23.50 25.23 27.33
CA VAL A 1032 -23.84 24.13 26.43
C VAL A 1032 -24.82 23.23 27.18
N GLU A 1033 -26.00 23.02 26.60
CA GLU A 1033 -27.07 22.21 27.16
C GLU A 1033 -27.30 20.95 26.31
N GLY A 1034 -27.72 19.87 26.95
CA GLY A 1034 -28.02 18.59 26.31
C GLY A 1034 -27.13 17.45 26.81
N PRO A 1035 -27.33 16.23 26.30
CA PRO A 1035 -26.62 15.03 26.76
C PRO A 1035 -25.21 14.93 26.16
N VAL A 1036 -24.33 15.90 26.45
CA VAL A 1036 -22.97 16.01 25.87
C VAL A 1036 -22.12 14.75 26.13
N GLU A 1037 -22.30 14.08 27.27
CA GLU A 1037 -21.60 12.83 27.57
C GLU A 1037 -21.94 11.68 26.61
N GLN A 1038 -23.16 11.67 26.06
CA GLN A 1038 -23.58 10.65 25.08
C GLN A 1038 -22.92 10.84 23.70
N LEU A 1039 -22.18 11.94 23.49
CA LEU A 1039 -21.43 12.17 22.26
C LEU A 1039 -20.12 11.40 22.19
N LYS A 1040 -19.67 10.77 23.30
CA LYS A 1040 -18.53 9.83 23.26
C LYS A 1040 -18.88 8.54 22.50
N SER A 1041 -20.18 8.20 22.45
CA SER A 1041 -20.72 7.05 21.73
C SER A 1041 -22.21 7.28 21.46
N VAL A 1042 -22.52 7.84 20.28
CA VAL A 1042 -23.89 8.24 19.91
C VAL A 1042 -24.77 7.00 19.74
N SER A 1043 -25.73 6.81 20.63
CA SER A 1043 -26.62 5.62 20.67
C SER A 1043 -28.11 5.95 20.48
N GLY A 1044 -28.43 7.22 20.20
CA GLY A 1044 -29.78 7.72 19.94
C GLY A 1044 -29.73 9.08 19.26
N HIS A 1045 -30.88 9.63 18.88
CA HIS A 1045 -30.96 11.00 18.35
C HIS A 1045 -30.70 12.01 19.46
N LEU A 1046 -29.71 12.88 19.28
CA LEU A 1046 -29.28 13.85 20.28
C LEU A 1046 -29.56 15.28 19.83
N THR A 1047 -29.93 16.13 20.77
CA THR A 1047 -30.05 17.58 20.55
C THR A 1047 -29.16 18.30 21.55
N ILE A 1048 -28.23 19.10 21.06
CA ILE A 1048 -27.30 19.91 21.83
C ILE A 1048 -27.59 21.39 21.54
N ARG A 1049 -27.71 22.20 22.57
CA ARG A 1049 -27.96 23.63 22.47
C ARG A 1049 -26.79 24.43 23.00
N TYR A 1050 -26.25 25.31 22.17
CA TYR A 1050 -25.32 26.34 22.57
C TYR A 1050 -26.11 27.61 22.90
N VAL A 1051 -26.09 28.05 24.16
CA VAL A 1051 -26.87 29.21 24.62
C VAL A 1051 -26.00 30.47 24.51
N TYR A 1052 -26.48 31.48 23.80
CA TYR A 1052 -25.76 32.72 23.52
C TYR A 1052 -26.42 33.94 24.16
N GLY A 1053 -25.70 34.61 25.06
CA GLY A 1053 -26.15 35.81 25.77
C GLY A 1053 -25.64 37.11 25.15
N ALA A 1054 -26.13 38.23 25.69
CA ALA A 1054 -25.54 39.53 25.43
C ALA A 1054 -24.06 39.51 25.85
N PRO A 1055 -23.15 40.13 25.08
CA PRO A 1055 -21.74 40.15 25.41
C PRO A 1055 -21.55 40.85 26.75
N SER A 1056 -20.67 40.30 27.59
CA SER A 1056 -20.22 40.96 28.81
C SER A 1056 -19.65 42.34 28.44
N ALA A 1057 -20.31 43.42 28.86
CA ALA A 1057 -19.87 44.78 28.52
C ALA A 1057 -18.50 45.06 29.14
N VAL A 1058 -17.57 45.60 28.34
CA VAL A 1058 -16.39 46.30 28.88
C VAL A 1058 -16.91 47.58 29.54
N GLU A 1059 -16.73 47.72 30.86
CA GLU A 1059 -17.15 48.92 31.60
C GLU A 1059 -16.57 50.19 30.94
N ALA A 1060 -17.45 51.06 30.47
CA ALA A 1060 -17.07 52.37 29.96
C ALA A 1060 -16.93 53.33 31.15
N VAL A 1061 -15.70 53.70 31.50
CA VAL A 1061 -15.43 54.70 32.54
C VAL A 1061 -15.33 56.08 31.90
N PRO A 1062 -16.14 57.07 32.30
CA PRO A 1062 -15.98 58.45 31.85
C PRO A 1062 -14.60 58.99 32.27
N LEU A 1063 -13.89 59.60 31.32
CA LEU A 1063 -12.54 60.17 31.49
C LEU A 1063 -12.41 61.17 32.65
N ALA A 1064 -13.53 61.71 33.15
CA ALA A 1064 -13.57 62.64 34.28
C ALA A 1064 -13.28 61.98 35.66
N SER A 1065 -13.26 60.65 35.76
CA SER A 1065 -13.13 59.94 37.05
C SER A 1065 -11.77 59.24 37.27
N ALA A 1066 -10.89 59.20 36.27
CA ALA A 1066 -9.58 58.57 36.41
C ALA A 1066 -8.56 59.60 36.93
N GLN A 1067 -8.25 59.55 38.23
CA GLN A 1067 -7.06 60.24 38.75
C GLN A 1067 -5.83 59.81 37.92
N HIS A 1068 -5.08 60.80 37.43
CA HIS A 1068 -4.10 60.76 36.34
C HIS A 1068 -2.82 59.91 36.55
N HIS A 1069 -2.86 58.76 37.23
CA HIS A 1069 -1.62 58.09 37.64
C HIS A 1069 -1.31 56.74 36.97
N ALA A 1070 -2.22 56.07 36.24
CA ALA A 1070 -1.90 54.77 35.63
C ALA A 1070 -2.78 54.37 34.42
N VAL A 1071 -2.64 55.08 33.29
CA VAL A 1071 -3.22 54.66 32.01
C VAL A 1071 -2.13 54.09 31.11
N TYR A 1072 -2.37 52.91 30.54
CA TYR A 1072 -1.47 52.22 29.63
C TYR A 1072 -2.19 51.87 28.33
N ASP A 1073 -1.46 51.82 27.21
CA ASP A 1073 -1.98 51.15 26.01
C ASP A 1073 -1.97 49.62 26.19
N LEU A 1074 -2.53 48.87 25.23
CA LEU A 1074 -2.57 47.41 25.28
C LEU A 1074 -1.20 46.74 25.21
N SER A 1075 -0.13 47.50 24.93
CA SER A 1075 1.25 47.03 25.00
C SER A 1075 1.93 47.32 26.34
N GLY A 1076 1.19 47.84 27.33
CA GLY A 1076 1.70 48.12 28.67
C GLY A 1076 2.54 49.40 28.76
N ARG A 1077 2.49 50.28 27.75
CA ARG A 1077 3.18 51.57 27.78
C ARG A 1077 2.29 52.62 28.41
N ARG A 1078 2.83 53.35 29.39
CA ARG A 1078 2.10 54.45 30.04
C ARG A 1078 1.80 55.55 29.01
N THR A 1079 0.55 55.95 28.91
CA THR A 1079 0.07 56.88 27.88
C THR A 1079 -1.04 57.76 28.41
N THR A 1080 -1.29 58.88 27.72
CA THR A 1080 -2.50 59.69 27.90
C THR A 1080 -3.39 59.44 26.68
N PRO A 1081 -4.64 58.97 26.84
CA PRO A 1081 -5.53 58.73 25.71
C PRO A 1081 -5.74 60.00 24.89
N SER A 1082 -5.26 60.01 23.65
CA SER A 1082 -5.42 61.13 22.70
C SER A 1082 -6.44 60.84 21.60
N ARG A 1083 -6.99 59.62 21.59
CA ARG A 1083 -8.00 59.15 20.64
C ARG A 1083 -8.86 58.06 21.27
N PRO A 1084 -10.10 57.88 20.76
CA PRO A 1084 -10.95 56.75 21.14
C PRO A 1084 -10.21 55.42 20.95
N GLY A 1085 -10.33 54.51 21.91
CA GLY A 1085 -9.64 53.23 21.87
C GLY A 1085 -9.68 52.47 23.19
N LEU A 1086 -9.17 51.25 23.18
CA LEU A 1086 -9.09 50.40 24.36
C LEU A 1086 -7.77 50.65 25.11
N TYR A 1087 -7.84 50.99 26.38
CA TYR A 1087 -6.69 51.28 27.25
C TYR A 1087 -6.76 50.41 28.51
N ILE A 1088 -5.65 50.29 29.24
CA ILE A 1088 -5.59 49.69 30.57
C ILE A 1088 -5.52 50.82 31.59
N VAL A 1089 -6.59 51.01 32.36
CA VAL A 1089 -6.67 52.04 33.40
C VAL A 1089 -6.71 51.32 34.74
N ASN A 1090 -5.74 51.57 35.62
CA ASN A 1090 -5.64 50.92 36.93
C ASN A 1090 -5.72 49.37 36.88
N GLY A 1091 -5.17 48.75 35.82
CA GLY A 1091 -5.15 47.29 35.65
C GLY A 1091 -6.39 46.69 34.97
N VAL A 1092 -7.37 47.51 34.58
CA VAL A 1092 -8.61 47.05 33.91
C VAL A 1092 -8.65 47.55 32.47
N LYS A 1093 -9.11 46.71 31.53
CA LYS A 1093 -9.34 47.14 30.14
C LYS A 1093 -10.57 48.04 30.08
N VAL A 1094 -10.38 49.29 29.70
CA VAL A 1094 -11.43 50.30 29.59
C VAL A 1094 -11.48 50.81 28.14
N LEU A 1095 -12.67 50.86 27.57
CA LEU A 1095 -12.89 51.53 26.30
C LEU A 1095 -13.04 53.03 26.55
N VAL A 1096 -12.01 53.79 26.19
CA VAL A 1096 -12.04 55.25 26.21
C VAL A 1096 -12.70 55.70 24.90
N LYS A 1097 -13.86 56.34 25.02
CA LYS A 1097 -14.67 56.79 23.87
C LYS A 1097 -14.21 58.10 23.28
#